data_AF-A0A2U2DK86-F1
#
_entry.id   AF-A0A2U2DK86-F1
#
_cell.length_a   1.000
_cell.length_b   1.000
_cell.length_c   1.000
_cell.angle_alpha   90.00
_cell.angle_beta   90.00
_cell.angle_gamma   90.00
#
_symmetry.space_group_name_H-M   'P 1'
#
loop_
_entity.id
_entity.type
_entity.pdbx_description
1 polymer ?
#
loop_
_entity_poly.entity_id
_entity_poly.type
_entity_poly.pdbx_seq_one_letter_code
_entity_poly.pdbx_strand_id
1 'polypeptide(L)'
;MEFFLGAFETEWQARKAALLHERSLGGARRLEDEERRRRGGSVAGAGLGAGRGSSGTDGRPARGRSGHGGRRGAGEPSMRSRFQRLSKGSQPVVVKLASFGSGGRLGAMIRYVSRNGQVAAENERGEQLLGRDGISAVGAEWDHLMSNRAESRDIGTFSVSVSKVGNQENFYEQARDILENALGNRRFVYSISLRPEINGFAIAGVSVLRDGAGERLTADRKASEIVQARIDQSSNGVERSVTFRFTGHGNGTDYGASRVRDLVASPDEVRDQAGREITDAKQASDLVQLEWRAHLHSRKSRDVMHLVLSARAGTDASAFHSAARDFLGRQFAGHRYMLSLHDPTDDPKAEADGGKRPHVHVHAIVAMRSEFGDRIETSITSFRQWRVGMAEAARAHGIDMEMTDRRDRASPPAFNRNQVRPISRSGRTEHEGTSDAAQSRYDGQRSDRHSFAQTTKSRNYTDIAKLEWGDIAQSGDGKGAKDFAKRQTNRLDTVDFSVDSNRNAAADHPNSLSQYKTHLVILEKVLSGDADMQQMNTNEFDAYEKLVTDALDRAERVMPEGQRKAFAEIAFAAREHVEARREMMQNEEAEKTADKPIESQAAERQSVREETPDERWNAAVAQHGAQAVEAANRVLLEVEHYRDALDKVGSRDDQVDQASLRASLNLELARAGELGASGNSLIREVADADTELRAAVEAAERSRERAAEKVKSDGMPNAGGQGVRPEEMPRERDAGDEDRNRRDEVDKAEVQGTAAKRAETRTETSRPEAGDTTRTDPAREHVPRIELQRDTDARRERDQDDHER
;
A
#
# COMPACT_ATOMS: atom_id res chain seq x y z
N MET A 1 16.02 -34.30 9.39
CA MET A 1 15.33 -33.78 10.59
C MET A 1 13.93 -34.35 10.60
N GLU A 2 13.66 -35.25 11.53
CA GLU A 2 12.29 -35.68 11.83
C GLU A 2 11.62 -34.59 12.67
N PHE A 3 10.38 -34.24 12.36
CA PHE A 3 9.59 -33.31 13.17
C PHE A 3 8.85 -34.15 14.20
N PHE A 4 9.32 -34.15 15.44
CA PHE A 4 8.73 -34.91 16.53
C PHE A 4 7.32 -34.40 16.86
N LEU A 5 6.30 -35.12 16.39
CA LEU A 5 4.89 -34.81 16.68
C LEU A 5 4.59 -34.81 18.19
N GLY A 6 5.30 -35.64 18.96
CA GLY A 6 5.20 -35.66 20.43
C GLY A 6 5.58 -34.34 21.10
N ALA A 7 6.37 -33.46 20.47
CA ALA A 7 6.65 -32.13 21.02
C ALA A 7 5.41 -31.22 20.98
N PHE A 8 4.70 -31.24 19.85
CA PHE A 8 3.41 -30.55 19.69
C PHE A 8 2.35 -31.13 20.63
N GLU A 9 2.30 -32.46 20.76
CA GLU A 9 1.38 -33.15 21.67
C GLU A 9 1.65 -32.82 23.14
N THR A 10 2.91 -32.85 23.60
CA THR A 10 3.26 -32.55 24.99
C THR A 10 3.06 -31.09 25.36
N GLU A 11 3.39 -30.15 24.46
CA GLU A 11 3.06 -28.74 24.66
C GLU A 11 1.53 -28.53 24.71
N TRP A 12 0.78 -29.22 23.85
CA TRP A 12 -0.68 -29.14 23.85
C TRP A 12 -1.31 -29.71 25.12
N GLN A 13 -0.84 -30.86 25.61
CA GLN A 13 -1.29 -31.43 26.88
C GLN A 13 -0.96 -30.51 28.07
N ALA A 14 0.20 -29.84 28.06
CA ALA A 14 0.55 -28.84 29.07
C ALA A 14 -0.38 -27.60 29.03
N ARG A 15 -0.70 -27.09 27.83
CA ARG A 15 -1.67 -25.99 27.65
C ARG A 15 -3.10 -26.40 28.04
N LYS A 16 -3.52 -27.63 27.73
CA LYS A 16 -4.80 -28.20 28.18
C LYS A 16 -4.86 -28.32 29.70
N ALA A 17 -3.79 -28.81 30.33
CA ALA A 17 -3.69 -28.88 31.79
C ALA A 17 -3.75 -27.49 32.44
N ALA A 18 -3.10 -26.48 31.85
CA ALA A 18 -3.17 -25.09 32.33
C ALA A 18 -4.59 -24.51 32.26
N LEU A 19 -5.32 -24.72 31.16
CA LEU A 19 -6.71 -24.26 31.01
C LEU A 19 -7.70 -25.02 31.91
N LEU A 20 -7.49 -26.32 32.14
CA LEU A 20 -8.29 -27.08 33.11
C LEU A 20 -7.97 -26.67 34.56
N HIS A 21 -6.73 -26.27 34.85
CA HIS A 21 -6.33 -25.70 36.13
C HIS A 21 -6.96 -24.30 36.33
N GLU A 22 -6.96 -23.44 35.30
CA GLU A 22 -7.67 -22.15 35.31
C GLU A 22 -9.19 -22.34 35.54
N ARG A 23 -9.82 -23.31 34.84
CA ARG A 23 -11.21 -23.74 35.08
C ARG A 23 -11.46 -24.16 36.54
N SER A 24 -10.47 -24.76 37.20
CA SER A 24 -10.59 -25.22 38.60
C SER A 24 -10.40 -24.11 39.66
N LEU A 25 -9.92 -22.92 39.27
CA LEU A 25 -9.49 -21.86 40.20
C LEU A 25 -10.51 -20.74 40.47
N GLY A 26 -11.68 -20.76 39.82
CA GLY A 26 -12.90 -20.06 40.28
C GLY A 26 -12.77 -18.59 40.72
N GLY A 27 -12.64 -17.67 39.75
CA GLY A 27 -13.19 -16.30 39.89
C GLY A 27 -12.61 -15.39 40.98
N ALA A 28 -11.30 -15.10 40.97
CA ALA A 28 -10.75 -13.97 41.72
C ALA A 28 -9.52 -13.33 41.06
N ARG A 29 -9.51 -11.98 40.96
CA ARG A 29 -8.46 -11.09 40.36
C ARG A 29 -8.42 -10.97 38.83
N ARG A 30 -9.44 -10.34 38.22
CA ARG A 30 -9.37 -9.87 36.82
C ARG A 30 -10.06 -8.51 36.56
N LEU A 31 -10.11 -7.63 37.57
CA LEU A 31 -10.86 -6.36 37.51
C LEU A 31 -10.01 -5.06 37.51
N GLU A 32 -8.68 -5.15 37.59
CA GLU A 32 -7.81 -3.94 37.70
C GLU A 32 -6.98 -3.61 36.44
N ASP A 33 -6.67 -4.59 35.57
CA ASP A 33 -5.75 -4.36 34.44
C ASP A 33 -6.41 -3.90 33.12
N GLU A 34 -7.72 -4.13 32.94
CA GLU A 34 -8.39 -3.82 31.66
C GLU A 34 -8.51 -2.31 31.36
N GLU A 35 -8.48 -1.46 32.40
CA GLU A 35 -8.68 0.00 32.25
C GLU A 35 -7.61 0.67 31.36
N ARG A 36 -6.41 0.08 31.24
CA ARG A 36 -5.32 0.64 30.45
C ARG A 36 -5.39 0.36 28.94
N ARG A 37 -6.30 -0.51 28.48
CA ARG A 37 -6.46 -0.85 27.04
C ARG A 37 -7.10 0.28 26.20
N ARG A 38 -7.64 1.32 26.85
CA ARG A 38 -8.43 2.44 26.26
C ARG A 38 -7.67 3.46 25.38
N ARG A 39 -6.48 3.16 24.85
CA ARG A 39 -5.71 4.03 23.93
C ARG A 39 -5.16 3.27 22.73
N GLY A 40 -6.07 2.74 21.92
CA GLY A 40 -5.77 1.87 20.78
C GLY A 40 -5.27 2.57 19.51
N GLY A 41 -5.28 1.83 18.39
CA GLY A 41 -4.97 2.39 17.07
C GLY A 41 -4.51 1.36 16.02
N SER A 42 -5.44 0.65 15.40
CA SER A 42 -5.22 0.10 14.06
C SER A 42 -6.48 0.26 13.19
N VAL A 43 -6.28 0.55 11.90
CA VAL A 43 -7.34 0.95 10.96
C VAL A 43 -7.78 -0.25 10.14
N ALA A 44 -9.10 -0.49 10.07
CA ALA A 44 -9.69 -1.48 9.16
C ALA A 44 -9.65 -0.97 7.70
N GLY A 45 -9.35 -1.88 6.76
CA GLY A 45 -9.34 -1.58 5.32
C GLY A 45 -10.71 -1.79 4.67
N ALA A 46 -11.03 -1.00 3.64
CA ALA A 46 -12.29 -1.10 2.91
C ALA A 46 -12.42 -2.39 2.09
N GLY A 47 -13.64 -2.94 2.05
CA GLY A 47 -14.07 -3.96 1.08
C GLY A 47 -15.14 -3.38 0.14
N LEU A 48 -15.07 -3.71 -1.15
CA LEU A 48 -16.06 -3.32 -2.16
C LEU A 48 -16.78 -4.55 -2.71
N GLY A 49 -18.11 -4.61 -2.52
CA GLY A 49 -19.00 -5.55 -3.19
C GLY A 49 -19.62 -4.94 -4.45
N ALA A 50 -19.72 -5.69 -5.55
CA ALA A 50 -20.30 -5.22 -6.80
C ALA A 50 -21.36 -6.19 -7.36
N GLY A 51 -22.59 -5.69 -7.53
CA GLY A 51 -23.69 -6.36 -8.24
C GLY A 51 -23.63 -6.12 -9.77
N ARG A 52 -24.32 -6.97 -10.56
CA ARG A 52 -24.14 -7.00 -12.03
C ARG A 52 -25.35 -7.58 -12.79
N GLY A 53 -25.81 -6.87 -13.83
CA GLY A 53 -26.79 -7.32 -14.84
C GLY A 53 -27.93 -6.30 -15.06
N SER A 54 -28.66 -6.27 -16.19
CA SER A 54 -28.44 -6.91 -17.50
C SER A 54 -29.28 -6.21 -18.60
N SER A 55 -28.77 -6.22 -19.85
CA SER A 55 -29.52 -6.20 -21.14
C SER A 55 -30.78 -5.32 -21.34
N GLY A 56 -30.67 -4.32 -22.23
CA GLY A 56 -31.77 -3.60 -22.90
C GLY A 56 -31.21 -2.71 -24.04
N THR A 57 -31.96 -2.44 -25.11
CA THR A 57 -31.43 -1.79 -26.33
C THR A 57 -32.10 -0.44 -26.70
N ASP A 58 -31.41 0.31 -27.57
CA ASP A 58 -31.89 1.46 -28.36
C ASP A 58 -32.18 2.79 -27.62
N GLY A 59 -32.16 3.93 -28.35
CA GLY A 59 -32.55 5.24 -27.77
C GLY A 59 -32.00 6.50 -28.48
N ARG A 60 -30.67 6.75 -28.42
CA ARG A 60 -30.00 8.00 -28.87
C ARG A 60 -30.31 9.25 -27.98
N PRO A 61 -29.67 10.44 -28.17
CA PRO A 61 -28.98 11.11 -27.05
C PRO A 61 -29.54 12.45 -26.56
N ALA A 62 -29.17 12.82 -25.32
CA ALA A 62 -29.27 14.18 -24.75
C ALA A 62 -27.88 14.75 -24.41
N ARG A 63 -27.73 16.09 -24.37
CA ARG A 63 -26.47 16.81 -24.13
C ARG A 63 -26.50 17.67 -22.85
N GLY A 64 -25.45 17.58 -22.04
CA GLY A 64 -25.01 18.54 -21.00
C GLY A 64 -23.67 18.04 -20.45
N ARG A 65 -22.52 18.75 -20.43
CA ARG A 65 -22.18 20.05 -19.78
C ARG A 65 -22.63 20.10 -18.32
N SER A 66 -21.77 20.36 -17.32
CA SER A 66 -20.30 20.57 -17.26
C SER A 66 -19.88 20.59 -15.77
N GLY A 67 -18.63 20.45 -15.32
CA GLY A 67 -17.35 20.15 -15.99
C GLY A 67 -16.16 20.60 -15.11
N HIS A 68 -15.06 19.85 -15.09
CA HIS A 68 -13.75 20.26 -14.55
C HIS A 68 -12.61 19.58 -15.33
N GLY A 69 -11.49 20.29 -15.50
CA GLY A 69 -10.56 20.13 -16.63
C GLY A 69 -9.53 19.00 -16.58
N GLY A 70 -9.93 17.76 -16.31
CA GLY A 70 -9.07 16.58 -16.51
C GLY A 70 -9.45 15.81 -17.78
N ARG A 71 -8.49 15.54 -18.68
CA ARG A 71 -8.68 14.55 -19.77
C ARG A 71 -8.87 13.16 -19.14
N ARG A 72 -10.12 12.73 -18.95
CA ARG A 72 -10.42 11.32 -18.65
C ARG A 72 -9.86 10.47 -19.79
N GLY A 73 -8.79 9.73 -19.52
CA GLY A 73 -8.24 8.76 -20.47
C GLY A 73 -9.30 7.75 -20.90
N ALA A 74 -9.15 7.16 -22.09
CA ALA A 74 -10.10 6.15 -22.54
C ALA A 74 -10.10 4.97 -21.54
N GLY A 75 -11.29 4.45 -21.23
CA GLY A 75 -11.42 3.26 -20.38
C GLY A 75 -10.65 2.08 -20.97
N GLU A 76 -10.20 1.14 -20.13
CA GLU A 76 -9.39 -0.02 -20.55
C GLU A 76 -9.99 -0.69 -21.79
N PRO A 77 -9.27 -0.72 -22.95
CA PRO A 77 -9.80 -1.30 -24.17
C PRO A 77 -10.25 -2.74 -23.95
N SER A 78 -11.39 -3.10 -24.54
CA SER A 78 -12.00 -4.42 -24.38
C SER A 78 -11.00 -5.53 -24.75
N MET A 79 -11.14 -6.68 -24.09
CA MET A 79 -10.26 -7.83 -24.27
C MET A 79 -10.14 -8.20 -25.77
N ARG A 80 -11.29 -8.30 -26.47
CA ARG A 80 -11.35 -8.40 -27.94
C ARG A 80 -10.50 -7.39 -28.69
N SER A 81 -10.63 -6.09 -28.38
CA SER A 81 -9.92 -5.01 -29.09
C SER A 81 -8.40 -5.12 -28.93
N ARG A 82 -7.92 -5.47 -27.72
CA ARG A 82 -6.49 -5.73 -27.50
C ARG A 82 -6.03 -6.99 -28.23
N PHE A 83 -6.80 -8.07 -28.15
CA PHE A 83 -6.45 -9.36 -28.75
C PHE A 83 -6.40 -9.28 -30.29
N GLN A 84 -7.29 -8.49 -30.91
CA GLN A 84 -7.29 -8.19 -32.35
C GLN A 84 -6.04 -7.41 -32.82
N ARG A 85 -5.40 -6.63 -31.93
CA ARG A 85 -4.17 -5.89 -32.21
C ARG A 85 -2.93 -6.75 -31.94
N LEU A 86 -2.91 -7.47 -30.82
CA LEU A 86 -1.89 -8.46 -30.49
C LEU A 86 -1.76 -9.56 -31.59
N SER A 87 -2.87 -10.04 -32.16
CA SER A 87 -2.83 -10.99 -33.29
C SER A 87 -2.34 -10.39 -34.61
N LYS A 88 -2.39 -9.06 -34.76
CA LYS A 88 -1.79 -8.31 -35.87
C LYS A 88 -0.33 -7.90 -35.61
N GLY A 89 0.23 -8.24 -34.45
CA GLY A 89 1.65 -8.08 -34.13
C GLY A 89 2.00 -6.96 -33.13
N SER A 90 1.00 -6.33 -32.49
CA SER A 90 1.25 -5.35 -31.42
C SER A 90 2.00 -5.97 -30.23
N GLN A 91 2.83 -5.17 -29.58
CA GLN A 91 3.70 -5.61 -28.48
C GLN A 91 3.06 -5.44 -27.09
N PRO A 92 3.42 -6.25 -26.08
CA PRO A 92 2.99 -6.01 -24.70
C PRO A 92 3.71 -4.78 -24.12
N VAL A 93 2.95 -3.89 -23.46
CA VAL A 93 3.49 -2.76 -22.70
C VAL A 93 4.17 -3.21 -21.41
N VAL A 94 5.34 -2.63 -21.12
CA VAL A 94 6.00 -2.81 -19.83
C VAL A 94 6.02 -1.48 -19.08
N VAL A 95 5.27 -1.42 -17.98
CA VAL A 95 5.45 -0.44 -16.90
C VAL A 95 5.81 -1.21 -15.63
N LYS A 96 6.94 -0.86 -15.02
CA LYS A 96 7.49 -1.54 -13.83
C LYS A 96 7.92 -0.51 -12.78
N LEU A 97 7.39 -0.64 -11.56
CA LEU A 97 8.02 -0.09 -10.37
C LEU A 97 9.31 -0.87 -10.10
N ALA A 98 10.46 -0.20 -10.14
CA ALA A 98 11.76 -0.79 -9.87
C ALA A 98 12.16 -0.62 -8.40
N SER A 99 11.98 0.58 -7.82
CA SER A 99 12.25 0.84 -6.40
C SER A 99 11.53 2.09 -5.88
N PHE A 100 11.52 2.26 -4.56
CA PHE A 100 11.27 3.54 -3.89
C PHE A 100 12.58 4.06 -3.27
N GLY A 101 12.68 5.38 -3.13
CA GLY A 101 13.76 6.07 -2.43
C GLY A 101 13.25 7.05 -1.37
N SER A 102 14.06 7.25 -0.35
CA SER A 102 14.05 8.41 0.52
C SER A 102 14.73 9.59 -0.16
N GLY A 103 14.45 10.83 0.26
CA GLY A 103 14.99 12.04 -0.39
C GLY A 103 16.51 12.06 -0.55
N GLY A 104 17.25 11.61 0.46
CA GLY A 104 18.71 11.46 0.39
C GLY A 104 19.23 10.50 -0.69
N ARG A 105 18.37 9.62 -1.25
CA ARG A 105 18.73 8.74 -2.38
C ARG A 105 18.48 9.36 -3.75
N LEU A 106 17.74 10.48 -3.85
CA LEU A 106 17.35 11.11 -5.12
C LEU A 106 18.55 11.36 -6.03
N GLY A 107 19.60 12.03 -5.53
CA GLY A 107 20.80 12.33 -6.32
C GLY A 107 21.53 11.08 -6.82
N ALA A 108 21.58 9.99 -6.03
CA ALA A 108 22.15 8.72 -6.46
C ALA A 108 21.28 8.03 -7.54
N MET A 109 19.96 8.10 -7.40
CA MET A 109 19.01 7.56 -8.37
C MET A 109 19.07 8.32 -9.70
N ILE A 110 19.19 9.66 -9.70
CA ILE A 110 19.37 10.43 -10.94
C ILE A 110 20.73 10.14 -11.57
N ARG A 111 21.82 10.06 -10.79
CA ARG A 111 23.15 9.62 -11.30
C ARG A 111 23.10 8.25 -11.97
N TYR A 112 22.40 7.29 -11.37
CA TYR A 112 22.25 5.94 -11.94
C TYR A 112 21.52 5.95 -13.30
N VAL A 113 20.38 6.66 -13.40
CA VAL A 113 19.59 6.68 -14.65
C VAL A 113 20.21 7.55 -15.74
N SER A 114 21.04 8.53 -15.40
CA SER A 114 21.76 9.39 -16.36
C SER A 114 23.15 8.86 -16.76
N ARG A 115 23.54 7.66 -16.31
CA ARG A 115 24.94 7.16 -16.46
C ARG A 115 25.97 8.19 -15.96
N ASN A 116 25.75 8.75 -14.78
CA ASN A 116 26.53 9.85 -14.18
C ASN A 116 26.57 11.15 -15.01
N GLY A 117 25.48 11.46 -15.73
CA GLY A 117 25.34 12.65 -16.58
C GLY A 117 25.84 12.48 -18.02
N GLN A 118 26.17 11.25 -18.45
CA GLN A 118 26.56 10.94 -19.83
C GLN A 118 25.34 10.73 -20.75
N VAL A 119 24.19 10.35 -20.19
CA VAL A 119 22.89 10.30 -20.87
C VAL A 119 22.05 11.47 -20.37
N ALA A 120 21.44 12.21 -21.29
CA ALA A 120 20.55 13.33 -20.97
C ALA A 120 19.39 12.87 -20.09
N ALA A 121 19.11 13.63 -19.03
CA ALA A 121 17.94 13.42 -18.19
C ALA A 121 16.99 14.61 -18.34
N GLU A 122 15.78 14.36 -18.82
CA GLU A 122 14.77 15.37 -19.14
C GLU A 122 13.76 15.50 -17.98
N ASN A 123 13.39 16.73 -17.58
CA ASN A 123 12.42 16.95 -16.49
C ASN A 123 10.96 17.09 -16.99
N GLU A 124 10.00 17.32 -16.08
CA GLU A 124 8.58 17.47 -16.43
C GLU A 124 8.27 18.66 -17.35
N ARG A 125 9.20 19.62 -17.47
CA ARG A 125 9.10 20.82 -18.32
C ARG A 125 9.70 20.59 -19.72
N GLY A 126 10.34 19.44 -19.96
CA GLY A 126 11.07 19.13 -21.19
C GLY A 126 12.49 19.71 -21.24
N GLU A 127 13.00 20.25 -20.12
CA GLU A 127 14.37 20.76 -20.04
C GLU A 127 15.34 19.57 -19.91
N GLN A 128 16.40 19.55 -20.72
CA GLN A 128 17.40 18.48 -20.70
C GLN A 128 18.59 18.85 -19.83
N LEU A 129 18.84 18.04 -18.80
CA LEU A 129 19.96 18.14 -17.88
C LEU A 129 21.06 17.17 -18.33
N LEU A 130 22.25 17.72 -18.58
CA LEU A 130 23.45 17.01 -19.02
C LEU A 130 24.62 17.29 -18.07
N GLY A 131 25.56 16.34 -17.99
CA GLY A 131 26.70 16.42 -17.08
C GLY A 131 26.30 16.24 -15.60
N ARG A 132 27.29 16.34 -14.72
CA ARG A 132 27.09 16.13 -13.28
C ARG A 132 26.44 17.33 -12.59
N ASP A 133 26.77 18.54 -13.04
CA ASP A 133 26.40 19.77 -12.35
C ASP A 133 24.91 20.08 -12.49
N GLY A 134 24.36 20.00 -13.71
CA GLY A 134 22.92 20.14 -13.95
C GLY A 134 22.07 19.10 -13.21
N ILE A 135 22.62 17.90 -12.97
CA ILE A 135 21.96 16.83 -12.20
C ILE A 135 22.06 17.06 -10.69
N SER A 136 23.13 17.69 -10.20
CA SER A 136 23.34 17.94 -8.77
C SER A 136 22.32 18.91 -8.16
N ALA A 137 21.85 19.89 -8.94
CA ALA A 137 20.92 20.92 -8.49
C ALA A 137 19.54 20.37 -8.08
N VAL A 138 19.08 19.30 -8.76
CA VAL A 138 17.74 18.70 -8.59
C VAL A 138 17.48 18.26 -7.15
N GLY A 139 18.51 17.80 -6.44
CA GLY A 139 18.38 17.39 -5.04
C GLY A 139 17.94 18.53 -4.11
N ALA A 140 18.41 19.75 -4.35
CA ALA A 140 17.98 20.94 -3.62
C ALA A 140 16.63 21.47 -4.16
N GLU A 141 16.41 21.39 -5.48
CA GLU A 141 15.16 21.81 -6.13
C GLU A 141 13.94 21.06 -5.57
N TRP A 142 14.08 19.76 -5.29
CA TRP A 142 13.00 18.87 -4.84
C TRP A 142 12.90 18.68 -3.31
N ASP A 143 13.79 19.25 -2.49
CA ASP A 143 13.85 18.97 -1.04
C ASP A 143 12.51 19.19 -0.33
N HIS A 144 11.79 20.25 -0.68
CA HIS A 144 10.47 20.60 -0.15
C HIS A 144 9.35 19.57 -0.43
N LEU A 145 9.53 18.68 -1.43
CA LEU A 145 8.61 17.58 -1.74
C LEU A 145 8.90 16.32 -0.91
N MET A 146 10.09 16.22 -0.33
CA MET A 146 10.52 15.08 0.47
C MET A 146 9.86 15.14 1.85
N SER A 147 9.53 13.99 2.44
CA SER A 147 8.82 13.97 3.74
C SER A 147 9.71 14.33 4.94
N ASN A 148 11.03 14.49 4.73
CA ASN A 148 12.08 14.78 5.71
C ASN A 148 12.04 13.94 7.01
N ARG A 149 11.35 12.79 6.95
CA ARG A 149 11.27 11.78 7.99
C ARG A 149 12.47 10.84 7.86
N ALA A 150 13.36 10.88 8.83
CA ALA A 150 14.47 9.93 8.94
C ALA A 150 13.97 8.47 8.88
N GLU A 151 14.68 7.62 8.14
CA GLU A 151 14.42 6.18 8.12
C GLU A 151 14.58 5.60 9.53
N SER A 152 13.74 4.63 9.90
CA SER A 152 13.78 4.07 11.25
C SER A 152 15.10 3.32 11.51
N ARG A 153 15.83 3.72 12.56
CA ARG A 153 17.00 2.97 13.04
C ARG A 153 16.50 1.69 13.71
N ASP A 154 16.52 0.58 12.98
CA ASP A 154 15.95 -0.70 13.40
C ASP A 154 16.98 -1.58 14.10
N ILE A 155 18.23 -1.50 13.65
CA ILE A 155 19.34 -2.33 14.10
C ILE A 155 20.56 -1.44 14.34
N GLY A 156 21.29 -1.71 15.42
CA GLY A 156 22.57 -1.08 15.73
C GLY A 156 23.67 -2.13 15.88
N THR A 157 24.88 -1.78 15.44
CA THR A 157 26.09 -2.53 15.80
C THR A 157 26.70 -1.91 17.04
N PHE A 158 27.31 -2.72 17.90
CA PHE A 158 27.92 -2.28 19.14
C PHE A 158 29.25 -2.98 19.41
N SER A 159 30.02 -2.39 20.32
CA SER A 159 31.24 -2.93 20.89
C SER A 159 31.21 -2.74 22.41
N VAL A 160 31.64 -3.76 23.15
CA VAL A 160 31.86 -3.68 24.61
C VAL A 160 33.31 -4.05 24.90
N SER A 161 33.95 -3.36 25.83
CA SER A 161 35.24 -3.74 26.40
C SER A 161 35.08 -4.07 27.88
N VAL A 162 35.61 -5.21 28.32
CA VAL A 162 35.54 -5.71 29.69
C VAL A 162 36.97 -5.94 30.20
N SER A 163 37.34 -5.27 31.30
CA SER A 163 38.66 -5.36 31.93
C SER A 163 38.57 -5.78 33.39
N LYS A 164 39.65 -6.39 33.93
CA LYS A 164 39.72 -6.99 35.27
C LYS A 164 38.77 -8.17 35.48
N VAL A 165 38.80 -9.16 34.60
CA VAL A 165 38.07 -10.41 34.83
C VAL A 165 38.83 -11.28 35.85
N GLY A 166 38.35 -11.34 37.09
CA GLY A 166 38.80 -12.35 38.06
C GLY A 166 38.40 -13.77 37.64
N ASN A 167 39.21 -14.77 38.02
CA ASN A 167 39.16 -16.17 37.56
C ASN A 167 37.74 -16.77 37.43
N GLN A 168 37.17 -16.66 36.24
CA GLN A 168 35.97 -17.39 35.80
C GLN A 168 36.21 -17.88 34.37
N GLU A 169 35.98 -19.17 34.14
CA GLU A 169 36.29 -19.82 32.85
C GLU A 169 35.19 -19.62 31.80
N ASN A 170 34.03 -19.06 32.18
CA ASN A 170 32.86 -18.90 31.32
C ASN A 170 32.63 -17.45 30.84
N PHE A 171 33.46 -17.00 29.90
CA PHE A 171 33.33 -15.67 29.30
C PHE A 171 31.98 -15.45 28.58
N TYR A 172 31.34 -16.50 28.04
CA TYR A 172 30.06 -16.39 27.33
C TYR A 172 28.89 -16.06 28.25
N GLU A 173 28.82 -16.70 29.42
CA GLU A 173 27.82 -16.39 30.45
C GLU A 173 28.00 -14.97 30.96
N GLN A 174 29.23 -14.57 31.31
CA GLN A 174 29.51 -13.19 31.73
C GLN A 174 29.18 -12.15 30.63
N ALA A 175 29.51 -12.44 29.36
CA ALA A 175 29.16 -11.56 28.24
C ALA A 175 27.64 -11.46 28.05
N ARG A 176 26.93 -12.58 28.14
CA ARG A 176 25.47 -12.65 28.05
C ARG A 176 24.81 -11.80 29.15
N ASP A 177 25.22 -11.97 30.41
CA ASP A 177 24.68 -11.20 31.54
C ASP A 177 24.87 -9.70 31.34
N ILE A 178 26.06 -9.27 30.88
CA ILE A 178 26.33 -7.86 30.56
C ILE A 178 25.40 -7.35 29.45
N LEU A 179 25.16 -8.15 28.40
CA LEU A 179 24.32 -7.76 27.27
C LEU A 179 22.82 -7.76 27.59
N GLU A 180 22.33 -8.73 28.37
CA GLU A 180 20.92 -8.75 28.82
C GLU A 180 20.61 -7.56 29.73
N ASN A 181 21.52 -7.18 30.64
CA ASN A 181 21.38 -5.96 31.46
C ASN A 181 21.49 -4.67 30.61
N ALA A 182 22.43 -4.62 29.65
CA ALA A 182 22.65 -3.46 28.79
C ALA A 182 21.48 -3.17 27.83
N LEU A 183 21.04 -4.21 27.11
CA LEU A 183 20.10 -4.10 26.01
C LEU A 183 18.65 -4.41 26.43
N GLY A 184 18.45 -5.11 27.55
CA GLY A 184 17.16 -5.60 28.01
C GLY A 184 16.62 -6.72 27.11
N ASN A 185 15.30 -6.83 26.99
CA ASN A 185 14.58 -7.78 26.14
C ASN A 185 14.67 -7.46 24.62
N ARG A 186 15.82 -6.98 24.15
CA ARG A 186 16.14 -6.79 22.73
C ARG A 186 16.79 -8.04 22.17
N ARG A 187 16.52 -8.35 20.90
CA ARG A 187 17.26 -9.42 20.19
C ARG A 187 18.69 -8.94 19.91
N PHE A 188 19.66 -9.84 20.05
CA PHE A 188 21.06 -9.56 19.70
C PHE A 188 21.83 -10.83 19.32
N VAL A 189 22.91 -10.61 18.56
CA VAL A 189 24.03 -11.56 18.40
C VAL A 189 25.32 -10.89 18.84
N TYR A 190 26.29 -11.69 19.27
CA TYR A 190 27.59 -11.24 19.70
C TYR A 190 28.67 -12.31 19.43
N SER A 191 29.91 -11.86 19.28
CA SER A 191 31.12 -12.67 19.39
C SER A 191 32.01 -12.13 20.50
N ILE A 192 32.95 -12.96 20.97
CA ILE A 192 33.92 -12.60 22.00
C ILE A 192 35.34 -12.75 21.47
N SER A 193 36.11 -11.67 21.47
CA SER A 193 37.56 -11.70 21.24
C SER A 193 38.27 -11.57 22.59
N LEU A 194 39.12 -12.53 22.96
CA LEU A 194 39.92 -12.43 24.19
C LEU A 194 40.98 -11.32 24.08
N ARG A 195 41.21 -10.58 25.16
CA ARG A 195 42.10 -9.41 25.21
C ARG A 195 43.09 -9.53 26.39
N PRO A 196 44.15 -10.34 26.25
CA PRO A 196 45.11 -10.60 27.33
C PRO A 196 45.77 -9.33 27.88
N GLU A 197 45.93 -8.30 27.04
CA GLU A 197 46.61 -7.04 27.37
C GLU A 197 45.84 -6.14 28.36
N ILE A 198 44.53 -6.39 28.56
CA ILE A 198 43.67 -5.70 29.55
C ILE A 198 43.18 -6.65 30.67
N ASN A 199 43.68 -7.89 30.69
CA ASN A 199 43.16 -8.99 31.51
C ASN A 199 41.62 -9.11 31.44
N GLY A 200 41.11 -9.33 30.21
CA GLY A 200 39.69 -9.39 29.94
C GLY A 200 39.37 -9.72 28.48
N PHE A 201 38.27 -9.17 27.97
CA PHE A 201 37.76 -9.49 26.63
C PHE A 201 37.01 -8.31 25.99
N ALA A 202 36.84 -8.38 24.67
CA ALA A 202 36.00 -7.50 23.89
C ALA A 202 34.79 -8.28 23.37
N ILE A 203 33.64 -7.62 23.30
CA ILE A 203 32.42 -8.11 22.67
C ILE A 203 32.19 -7.27 21.41
N ALA A 204 32.00 -7.91 20.26
CA ALA A 204 31.44 -7.28 19.06
C ALA A 204 30.03 -7.82 18.83
N GLY A 205 29.07 -6.99 18.40
CA GLY A 205 27.70 -7.49 18.23
C GLY A 205 26.74 -6.60 17.46
N VAL A 206 25.55 -7.14 17.26
CA VAL A 206 24.45 -6.55 16.48
C VAL A 206 23.16 -6.73 17.27
N SER A 207 22.34 -5.68 17.42
CA SER A 207 21.09 -5.73 18.19
C SER A 207 19.93 -5.01 17.51
N VAL A 208 18.73 -5.53 17.68
CA VAL A 208 17.47 -4.86 17.30
C VAL A 208 17.19 -3.74 18.30
N LEU A 209 17.06 -2.51 17.81
CA LEU A 209 17.02 -1.32 18.66
C LEU A 209 15.67 -1.07 19.34
N ARG A 210 14.58 -1.63 18.78
CA ARG A 210 13.26 -1.66 19.43
C ARG A 210 13.13 -2.94 20.26
N ASP A 211 12.72 -2.81 21.52
CA ASP A 211 12.37 -3.97 22.35
C ASP A 211 10.91 -4.43 22.18
N GLY A 212 10.47 -5.37 23.03
CA GLY A 212 9.09 -5.84 23.08
C GLY A 212 8.08 -4.75 23.45
N ALA A 213 8.35 -3.98 24.51
CA ALA A 213 7.48 -2.91 25.00
C ALA A 213 7.35 -1.74 24.01
N GLY A 214 8.39 -1.53 23.19
CA GLY A 214 8.43 -0.53 22.13
C GLY A 214 9.36 0.65 22.39
N GLU A 215 10.16 0.65 23.47
CA GLU A 215 11.27 1.59 23.59
C GLU A 215 12.24 1.34 22.43
N ARG A 216 12.72 2.42 21.80
CA ARG A 216 13.68 2.33 20.69
C ARG A 216 14.94 3.15 21.02
N LEU A 217 16.06 2.45 21.14
CA LEU A 217 17.38 3.07 21.24
C LEU A 217 17.76 3.72 19.90
N THR A 218 18.47 4.85 19.94
CA THR A 218 18.85 5.59 18.73
C THR A 218 20.19 5.16 18.11
N ALA A 219 20.96 4.27 18.77
CA ALA A 219 22.29 3.83 18.31
C ALA A 219 23.23 4.98 17.88
N ASP A 220 23.36 5.95 18.79
CA ASP A 220 24.32 7.05 18.75
C ASP A 220 24.96 7.22 20.14
N ARG A 221 25.69 8.34 20.36
CA ARG A 221 26.34 8.63 21.63
C ARG A 221 25.35 8.63 22.81
N LYS A 222 24.17 9.25 22.67
CA LYS A 222 23.19 9.34 23.76
C LYS A 222 22.59 7.97 24.08
N ALA A 223 22.33 7.15 23.07
CA ALA A 223 21.93 5.75 23.30
C ALA A 223 23.05 4.93 23.99
N SER A 224 24.32 5.20 23.66
CA SER A 224 25.46 4.53 24.31
C SER A 224 25.57 4.93 25.79
N GLU A 225 25.37 6.21 26.11
CA GLU A 225 25.35 6.73 27.49
C GLU A 225 24.19 6.16 28.31
N ILE A 226 23.00 6.01 27.72
CA ILE A 226 21.85 5.35 28.36
C ILE A 226 22.14 3.88 28.66
N VAL A 227 22.77 3.15 27.72
CA VAL A 227 23.12 1.74 27.92
C VAL A 227 24.25 1.57 28.92
N GLN A 228 25.28 2.44 28.90
CA GLN A 228 26.34 2.45 29.91
C GLN A 228 25.75 2.64 31.33
N ALA A 229 24.84 3.61 31.50
CA ALA A 229 24.21 3.85 32.81
C ALA A 229 23.40 2.64 33.33
N ARG A 230 22.84 1.79 32.45
CA ARG A 230 22.19 0.52 32.85
C ARG A 230 23.22 -0.50 33.36
N ILE A 231 24.35 -0.64 32.65
CA ILE A 231 25.46 -1.50 33.06
C ILE A 231 26.01 -1.06 34.42
N ASP A 232 26.28 0.23 34.58
CA ASP A 232 26.82 0.83 35.82
C ASP A 232 25.89 0.56 37.02
N GLN A 233 24.57 0.69 36.83
CA GLN A 233 23.55 0.40 37.85
C GLN A 233 23.44 -1.10 38.19
N SER A 234 23.69 -2.00 37.23
CA SER A 234 23.69 -3.45 37.47
C SER A 234 24.96 -3.95 38.19
N SER A 235 26.07 -3.20 38.10
CA SER A 235 27.43 -3.65 38.48
C SER A 235 27.73 -3.57 39.99
N ASN A 236 26.72 -3.73 40.86
CA ASN A 236 26.77 -3.53 42.32
C ASN A 236 28.02 -4.14 43.01
N GLY A 237 29.04 -3.30 43.22
CA GLY A 237 30.24 -3.64 44.00
C GLY A 237 31.28 -4.54 43.30
N VAL A 238 31.15 -4.83 42.00
CA VAL A 238 32.07 -5.73 41.28
C VAL A 238 33.27 -4.95 40.72
N GLU A 239 34.50 -5.43 40.93
CA GLU A 239 35.75 -4.73 40.54
C GLU A 239 36.09 -4.79 39.03
N ARG A 240 35.06 -4.84 38.17
CA ARG A 240 35.17 -4.98 36.70
C ARG A 240 34.88 -3.65 36.03
N SER A 241 35.71 -3.27 35.05
CA SER A 241 35.43 -2.10 34.22
C SER A 241 34.79 -2.55 32.91
N VAL A 242 33.58 -2.05 32.63
CA VAL A 242 32.82 -2.36 31.41
C VAL A 242 32.54 -1.06 30.66
N THR A 243 32.86 -1.00 29.37
CA THR A 243 32.59 0.16 28.52
C THR A 243 31.80 -0.24 27.28
N PHE A 244 30.59 0.30 27.10
CA PHE A 244 29.70 0.04 25.99
C PHE A 244 29.69 1.19 24.97
N ARG A 245 29.59 0.86 23.66
CA ARG A 245 29.43 1.85 22.59
C ARG A 245 28.66 1.29 21.39
N PHE A 246 27.66 2.03 20.89
CA PHE A 246 27.13 1.79 19.55
C PHE A 246 28.13 2.28 18.48
N THR A 247 28.49 1.39 17.56
CA THR A 247 29.48 1.62 16.50
C THR A 247 28.84 2.01 15.16
N GLY A 248 27.54 1.72 14.97
CA GLY A 248 26.82 1.99 13.73
C GLY A 248 25.34 1.64 13.83
N HIS A 249 24.56 2.00 12.81
CA HIS A 249 23.14 1.67 12.72
C HIS A 249 22.61 1.60 11.28
N GLY A 250 21.43 0.98 11.14
CA GLY A 250 20.75 0.86 9.85
C GLY A 250 19.29 0.43 9.98
N ASN A 251 18.69 0.09 8.84
CA ASN A 251 17.26 -0.11 8.65
C ASN A 251 16.99 -1.41 7.87
N GLY A 252 15.97 -2.15 8.32
CA GLY A 252 15.46 -3.33 7.64
C GLY A 252 16.34 -4.58 7.77
N THR A 253 15.77 -5.69 7.31
CA THR A 253 16.38 -7.04 7.39
C THR A 253 17.70 -7.15 6.63
N ASP A 254 17.85 -6.43 5.52
CA ASP A 254 19.00 -6.57 4.63
C ASP A 254 20.27 -6.00 5.26
N TYR A 255 20.14 -4.88 6.02
CA TYR A 255 21.24 -4.35 6.82
C TYR A 255 21.62 -5.29 7.97
N GLY A 256 20.63 -5.86 8.66
CA GLY A 256 20.86 -6.84 9.73
C GLY A 256 21.57 -8.10 9.22
N ALA A 257 21.04 -8.73 8.17
CA ALA A 257 21.63 -9.91 7.56
C ALA A 257 23.02 -9.64 6.99
N SER A 258 23.35 -8.40 6.61
CA SER A 258 24.75 -8.03 6.36
C SER A 258 25.56 -8.03 7.64
N ARG A 259 25.19 -7.24 8.66
CA ARG A 259 26.03 -7.09 9.87
C ARG A 259 26.17 -8.37 10.71
N VAL A 260 25.20 -9.28 10.66
CA VAL A 260 25.34 -10.63 11.25
C VAL A 260 26.28 -11.50 10.41
N ARG A 261 26.22 -11.46 9.06
CA ARG A 261 27.20 -12.15 8.20
C ARG A 261 28.61 -11.61 8.38
N ASP A 262 28.78 -10.29 8.54
CA ASP A 262 30.08 -9.67 8.79
C ASP A 262 30.72 -10.17 10.10
N LEU A 263 29.87 -10.44 11.12
CA LEU A 263 30.29 -11.00 12.40
C LEU A 263 30.65 -12.50 12.29
N VAL A 264 29.84 -13.27 11.57
CA VAL A 264 30.05 -14.72 11.29
C VAL A 264 31.22 -14.98 10.32
N ALA A 265 31.64 -13.96 9.56
CA ALA A 265 32.85 -13.99 8.75
C ALA A 265 34.13 -13.68 9.55
N SER A 266 34.02 -13.35 10.84
CA SER A 266 35.16 -13.24 11.76
C SER A 266 35.58 -14.63 12.27
N PRO A 267 36.80 -14.80 12.81
CA PRO A 267 37.24 -16.07 13.38
C PRO A 267 36.64 -16.36 14.78
N ASP A 268 35.96 -15.39 15.38
CA ASP A 268 35.39 -15.52 16.72
C ASP A 268 33.99 -16.15 16.64
N GLU A 269 33.69 -17.08 17.55
CA GLU A 269 32.40 -17.76 17.63
C GLU A 269 31.24 -16.77 17.86
N VAL A 270 30.17 -16.88 17.07
CA VAL A 270 29.00 -16.01 17.14
C VAL A 270 27.84 -16.71 17.84
N ARG A 271 27.29 -16.10 18.88
CA ARG A 271 26.09 -16.58 19.59
C ARG A 271 24.96 -15.55 19.58
N ASP A 272 23.72 -16.03 19.65
CA ASP A 272 22.53 -15.20 19.85
C ASP A 272 22.22 -14.99 21.34
N GLN A 273 21.21 -14.14 21.64
CA GLN A 273 20.79 -13.87 23.02
C GLN A 273 20.26 -15.09 23.80
N ALA A 274 19.97 -16.23 23.15
CA ALA A 274 19.63 -17.48 23.83
C ALA A 274 20.86 -18.38 24.08
N GLY A 275 22.02 -18.04 23.53
CA GLY A 275 23.24 -18.84 23.54
C GLY A 275 23.36 -19.81 22.36
N ARG A 276 22.50 -19.72 21.35
CA ARG A 276 22.59 -20.54 20.12
C ARG A 276 23.74 -20.03 19.26
N GLU A 277 24.61 -20.93 18.83
CA GLU A 277 25.69 -20.65 17.87
C GLU A 277 25.12 -20.33 16.48
N ILE A 278 25.73 -19.39 15.76
CA ILE A 278 25.36 -18.98 14.40
C ILE A 278 26.57 -19.21 13.49
N THR A 279 26.68 -20.39 12.89
CA THR A 279 27.95 -20.86 12.28
C THR A 279 28.14 -20.52 10.81
N ASP A 280 27.10 -20.04 10.10
CA ASP A 280 27.21 -19.76 8.66
C ASP A 280 26.37 -18.55 8.19
N ALA A 281 26.68 -18.09 6.97
CA ALA A 281 26.06 -16.92 6.36
C ALA A 281 24.57 -17.09 5.99
N LYS A 282 24.08 -18.33 5.88
CA LYS A 282 22.66 -18.65 5.71
C LYS A 282 21.93 -18.56 7.06
N GLN A 283 22.48 -19.13 8.14
CA GLN A 283 21.93 -18.97 9.50
C GLN A 283 21.86 -17.50 9.90
N ALA A 284 22.92 -16.73 9.63
CA ALA A 284 22.96 -15.28 9.81
C ALA A 284 21.83 -14.53 9.07
N SER A 285 21.47 -15.02 7.88
CA SER A 285 20.40 -14.44 7.04
C SER A 285 19.00 -14.88 7.52
N ASP A 286 18.84 -16.15 7.84
CA ASP A 286 17.58 -16.75 8.31
C ASP A 286 17.17 -16.18 9.67
N LEU A 287 18.11 -16.04 10.62
CA LEU A 287 17.87 -15.39 11.92
C LEU A 287 17.22 -14.01 11.75
N VAL A 288 17.76 -13.19 10.83
CA VAL A 288 17.27 -11.83 10.64
C VAL A 288 15.97 -11.77 9.82
N GLN A 289 15.82 -12.63 8.82
CA GLN A 289 14.63 -12.63 7.94
C GLN A 289 13.42 -13.36 8.53
N LEU A 290 13.64 -14.38 9.37
CA LEU A 290 12.59 -15.22 9.96
C LEU A 290 12.26 -14.78 11.39
N GLU A 291 13.27 -14.60 12.26
CA GLU A 291 13.03 -14.25 13.67
C GLU A 291 12.98 -12.74 13.91
N TRP A 292 14.02 -11.98 13.53
CA TRP A 292 14.12 -10.56 13.89
C TRP A 292 13.14 -9.65 13.13
N ARG A 293 12.71 -10.09 11.94
CA ARG A 293 11.91 -9.31 10.99
C ARG A 293 10.66 -8.67 11.61
N ALA A 294 9.96 -9.37 12.50
CA ALA A 294 8.77 -8.86 13.19
C ALA A 294 9.11 -7.70 14.15
N HIS A 295 10.25 -7.75 14.82
CA HIS A 295 10.65 -6.77 15.82
C HIS A 295 11.11 -5.43 15.19
N LEU A 296 11.65 -5.44 13.96
CA LEU A 296 12.27 -4.26 13.33
C LEU A 296 11.32 -3.06 13.16
N HIS A 297 10.02 -3.29 12.90
CA HIS A 297 9.01 -2.23 12.64
C HIS A 297 9.46 -1.20 11.57
N SER A 298 10.06 -1.71 10.50
CA SER A 298 10.87 -0.91 9.57
C SER A 298 10.05 0.11 8.76
N ARG A 299 10.50 1.37 8.77
CA ARG A 299 9.91 2.50 8.04
C ARG A 299 11.00 3.25 7.26
N LYS A 300 11.11 2.98 5.97
CA LYS A 300 11.80 3.86 5.01
C LYS A 300 10.81 4.90 4.47
N SER A 301 11.24 6.14 4.27
CA SER A 301 10.39 7.09 3.55
C SER A 301 10.27 6.69 2.07
N ARG A 302 9.12 7.02 1.48
CA ARG A 302 8.84 6.83 0.05
C ARG A 302 8.58 8.22 -0.53
N ASP A 303 9.67 8.96 -0.68
CA ASP A 303 9.66 10.34 -1.16
C ASP A 303 9.76 10.37 -2.68
N VAL A 304 10.46 9.39 -3.27
CA VAL A 304 10.62 9.23 -4.72
C VAL A 304 10.37 7.79 -5.16
N MET A 305 9.93 7.64 -6.41
CA MET A 305 9.63 6.37 -7.07
C MET A 305 10.46 6.24 -8.33
N HIS A 306 11.05 5.07 -8.56
CA HIS A 306 11.73 4.73 -9.79
C HIS A 306 10.86 3.80 -10.65
N LEU A 307 10.38 4.32 -11.76
CA LEU A 307 9.69 3.58 -12.82
C LEU A 307 10.65 3.22 -13.94
N VAL A 308 10.40 2.06 -14.57
CA VAL A 308 10.97 1.68 -15.85
C VAL A 308 9.83 1.38 -16.82
N LEU A 309 9.89 2.04 -17.97
CA LEU A 309 9.05 1.81 -19.14
C LEU A 309 9.91 1.08 -20.18
N SER A 310 9.41 0.05 -20.86
CA SER A 310 10.16 -0.55 -21.97
C SER A 310 9.30 -1.10 -23.10
N ALA A 311 9.93 -1.20 -24.28
CA ALA A 311 9.41 -1.79 -25.49
C ALA A 311 10.26 -3.00 -25.93
N ARG A 312 9.89 -3.64 -27.04
CA ARG A 312 10.65 -4.73 -27.68
C ARG A 312 11.86 -4.19 -28.47
N ALA A 313 12.81 -5.08 -28.73
CA ALA A 313 13.91 -4.86 -29.67
C ALA A 313 13.40 -4.31 -31.02
N GLY A 314 14.08 -3.30 -31.57
CA GLY A 314 13.69 -2.67 -32.83
C GLY A 314 12.42 -1.81 -32.78
N THR A 315 12.00 -1.35 -31.58
CA THR A 315 11.03 -0.25 -31.47
C THR A 315 11.76 1.08 -31.63
N ASP A 316 11.22 2.02 -32.40
CA ASP A 316 11.81 3.35 -32.59
C ASP A 316 11.94 4.11 -31.25
N ALA A 317 13.17 4.57 -30.96
CA ALA A 317 13.50 5.17 -29.68
C ALA A 317 12.97 6.59 -29.51
N SER A 318 12.83 7.36 -30.59
CA SER A 318 12.33 8.74 -30.56
C SER A 318 10.81 8.77 -30.35
N ALA A 319 10.09 7.89 -31.06
CA ALA A 319 8.67 7.64 -30.84
C ALA A 319 8.41 7.07 -29.44
N PHE A 320 9.26 6.16 -28.93
CA PHE A 320 9.10 5.60 -27.59
C PHE A 320 9.39 6.65 -26.50
N HIS A 321 10.39 7.51 -26.69
CA HIS A 321 10.65 8.64 -25.80
C HIS A 321 9.49 9.64 -25.78
N SER A 322 8.94 9.96 -26.96
CA SER A 322 7.77 10.83 -27.09
C SER A 322 6.53 10.26 -26.38
N ALA A 323 6.27 8.95 -26.56
CA ALA A 323 5.22 8.24 -25.85
C ALA A 323 5.44 8.20 -24.33
N ALA A 324 6.68 8.03 -23.87
CA ALA A 324 7.03 8.10 -22.45
C ALA A 324 6.77 9.50 -21.88
N ARG A 325 7.12 10.57 -22.61
CA ARG A 325 6.85 11.97 -22.21
C ARG A 325 5.34 12.24 -22.08
N ASP A 326 4.55 11.89 -23.10
CA ASP A 326 3.08 12.03 -23.06
C ASP A 326 2.45 11.21 -21.92
N PHE A 327 2.87 9.96 -21.75
CA PHE A 327 2.40 9.12 -20.64
C PHE A 327 2.73 9.72 -19.27
N LEU A 328 3.99 10.13 -19.02
CA LEU A 328 4.42 10.67 -17.74
C LEU A 328 3.72 12.01 -17.45
N GLY A 329 3.65 12.92 -18.43
CA GLY A 329 2.99 14.21 -18.29
C GLY A 329 1.47 14.10 -18.04
N ARG A 330 0.81 13.08 -18.61
CA ARG A 330 -0.61 12.79 -18.33
C ARG A 330 -0.83 12.06 -17.01
N GLN A 331 0.06 11.14 -16.63
CA GLN A 331 -0.13 10.27 -15.46
C GLN A 331 0.34 10.89 -14.14
N PHE A 332 1.33 11.79 -14.21
CA PHE A 332 1.97 12.43 -13.06
C PHE A 332 1.90 13.96 -13.15
N ALA A 333 0.84 14.50 -13.77
CA ALA A 333 0.57 15.94 -13.79
C ALA A 333 0.58 16.52 -12.36
N GLY A 334 1.29 17.63 -12.16
CA GLY A 334 1.46 18.26 -10.84
C GLY A 334 2.53 17.61 -9.94
N HIS A 335 3.17 16.51 -10.38
CA HIS A 335 4.35 15.94 -9.73
C HIS A 335 5.60 16.25 -10.54
N ARG A 336 6.70 16.58 -9.87
CA ARG A 336 8.02 16.69 -10.52
C ARG A 336 8.55 15.30 -10.88
N TYR A 337 9.16 15.19 -12.05
CA TYR A 337 9.79 13.96 -12.49
C TYR A 337 11.00 14.23 -13.40
N MET A 338 11.90 13.25 -13.47
CA MET A 338 12.94 13.20 -14.49
C MET A 338 12.91 11.85 -15.19
N LEU A 339 13.07 11.85 -16.52
CA LEU A 339 13.21 10.66 -17.33
C LEU A 339 14.56 10.62 -18.07
N SER A 340 15.03 9.42 -18.39
CA SER A 340 16.26 9.15 -19.14
C SER A 340 16.03 7.97 -20.08
N LEU A 341 16.38 8.13 -21.34
CA LEU A 341 16.21 7.14 -22.41
C LEU A 341 17.48 6.30 -22.55
N HIS A 342 17.39 4.98 -22.38
CA HIS A 342 18.46 4.03 -22.67
C HIS A 342 18.14 3.29 -23.96
N ASP A 343 18.82 3.68 -25.03
CA ASP A 343 18.80 3.03 -26.34
C ASP A 343 19.92 1.96 -26.45
N PRO A 344 19.74 0.84 -27.20
CA PRO A 344 20.80 -0.15 -27.38
C PRO A 344 22.07 0.40 -28.05
N THR A 345 21.93 1.41 -28.89
CA THR A 345 23.02 1.98 -29.72
C THR A 345 23.91 2.90 -28.88
N ASP A 346 23.27 3.86 -28.21
CA ASP A 346 23.92 5.05 -27.65
C ASP A 346 24.18 4.99 -26.13
N ASP A 347 23.72 3.94 -25.44
CA ASP A 347 24.03 3.75 -24.01
C ASP A 347 25.56 3.67 -23.79
N PRO A 348 26.19 4.62 -23.07
CA PRO A 348 27.63 4.65 -22.90
C PRO A 348 28.16 3.55 -21.96
N LYS A 349 27.27 2.86 -21.22
CA LYS A 349 27.67 1.72 -20.38
C LYS A 349 27.93 0.49 -21.24
N ALA A 350 29.05 -0.20 -21.00
CA ALA A 350 29.39 -1.40 -21.75
C ALA A 350 28.37 -2.54 -21.54
N GLU A 351 28.25 -3.40 -22.56
CA GLU A 351 27.32 -4.54 -22.57
C GLU A 351 27.62 -5.55 -21.44
N ALA A 352 28.91 -5.78 -21.17
CA ALA A 352 29.38 -6.64 -20.07
C ALA A 352 28.89 -6.14 -18.69
N ASP A 353 28.75 -4.83 -18.51
CA ASP A 353 28.22 -4.22 -17.29
C ASP A 353 26.68 -4.08 -17.31
N GLY A 354 26.02 -4.59 -18.36
CA GLY A 354 24.57 -4.55 -18.55
C GLY A 354 24.03 -3.22 -19.03
N GLY A 355 24.84 -2.43 -19.73
CA GLY A 355 24.36 -1.43 -20.70
C GLY A 355 24.04 -2.06 -22.06
N LYS A 356 23.80 -1.23 -23.09
CA LYS A 356 23.53 -1.63 -24.49
C LYS A 356 22.55 -2.80 -24.66
N ARG A 357 21.56 -2.85 -23.78
CA ARG A 357 20.52 -3.90 -23.76
C ARG A 357 19.79 -3.90 -25.10
N PRO A 358 19.39 -5.05 -25.67
CA PRO A 358 18.81 -5.14 -27.01
C PRO A 358 17.39 -4.56 -27.13
N HIS A 359 16.94 -3.70 -26.21
CA HIS A 359 15.63 -3.07 -26.20
C HIS A 359 15.67 -1.68 -25.58
N VAL A 360 14.95 -0.74 -26.20
CA VAL A 360 14.80 0.62 -25.68
C VAL A 360 13.97 0.63 -24.40
N HIS A 361 14.43 1.41 -23.42
CA HIS A 361 13.76 1.58 -22.14
C HIS A 361 13.95 2.99 -21.59
N VAL A 362 12.93 3.51 -20.90
CA VAL A 362 12.97 4.81 -20.21
C VAL A 362 12.96 4.55 -18.72
N HIS A 363 13.98 5.06 -18.03
CA HIS A 363 14.01 5.16 -16.59
C HIS A 363 13.40 6.49 -16.17
N ALA A 364 12.43 6.50 -15.25
CA ALA A 364 11.84 7.73 -14.71
C ALA A 364 11.88 7.75 -13.18
N ILE A 365 12.36 8.85 -12.61
CA ILE A 365 12.34 9.15 -11.17
C ILE A 365 11.22 10.17 -10.93
N VAL A 366 10.25 9.85 -10.09
CA VAL A 366 9.03 10.66 -9.86
C VAL A 366 8.94 11.02 -8.38
N ALA A 367 8.65 12.28 -8.07
CA ALA A 367 8.35 12.72 -6.70
C ALA A 367 6.99 12.15 -6.24
N MET A 368 6.99 11.39 -5.14
CA MET A 368 5.78 10.76 -4.59
C MET A 368 4.77 11.74 -4.01
N ARG A 369 5.13 13.02 -3.91
CA ARG A 369 4.31 14.13 -3.43
C ARG A 369 4.22 15.22 -4.49
N SER A 370 3.05 15.82 -4.70
CA SER A 370 2.88 17.03 -5.54
C SER A 370 3.28 18.28 -4.74
N GLU A 371 3.38 19.43 -5.41
CA GLU A 371 3.59 20.72 -4.73
C GLU A 371 2.40 21.11 -3.81
N PHE A 372 1.18 20.69 -4.18
CA PHE A 372 -0.03 20.86 -3.37
C PHE A 372 -0.15 19.84 -2.23
N GLY A 373 0.67 18.79 -2.25
CA GLY A 373 0.81 17.81 -1.18
C GLY A 373 0.19 16.44 -1.45
N ASP A 374 -0.51 16.27 -2.58
CA ASP A 374 -1.10 15.00 -3.05
C ASP A 374 -0.07 13.88 -3.11
N ARG A 375 -0.50 12.63 -2.98
CA ARG A 375 0.40 11.47 -3.04
C ARG A 375 -0.01 10.44 -4.08
N ILE A 376 0.98 9.94 -4.82
CA ILE A 376 0.78 8.91 -5.85
C ILE A 376 0.33 7.60 -5.19
N GLU A 377 -0.83 7.09 -5.60
CA GLU A 377 -1.29 5.74 -5.26
C GLU A 377 -0.52 4.69 -6.10
N THR A 378 -0.04 3.61 -5.46
CA THR A 378 0.71 2.54 -6.12
C THR A 378 0.06 1.17 -5.89
N SER A 379 -1.23 1.02 -6.22
CA SER A 379 -1.93 -0.27 -6.12
C SER A 379 -1.83 -1.09 -7.41
N ILE A 380 -2.24 -2.36 -7.35
CA ILE A 380 -2.32 -3.25 -8.51
C ILE A 380 -3.24 -2.67 -9.59
N THR A 381 -4.28 -1.93 -9.19
CA THR A 381 -5.21 -1.24 -10.09
C THR A 381 -4.53 -0.06 -10.78
N SER A 382 -3.80 0.79 -10.03
CA SER A 382 -3.00 1.89 -10.60
C SER A 382 -2.02 1.36 -11.64
N PHE A 383 -1.26 0.30 -11.33
CA PHE A 383 -0.34 -0.33 -12.29
C PHE A 383 -1.03 -0.96 -13.52
N ARG A 384 -2.33 -1.29 -13.47
CA ARG A 384 -3.08 -1.72 -14.66
C ARG A 384 -3.44 -0.51 -15.52
N GLN A 385 -3.96 0.56 -14.91
CA GLN A 385 -4.28 1.82 -15.58
C GLN A 385 -3.03 2.46 -16.21
N TRP A 386 -1.89 2.46 -15.53
CA TRP A 386 -0.62 3.00 -16.05
C TRP A 386 -0.16 2.25 -17.31
N ARG A 387 -0.37 0.93 -17.37
CA ARG A 387 -0.10 0.14 -18.58
C ARG A 387 -1.06 0.46 -19.72
N VAL A 388 -2.34 0.72 -19.42
CA VAL A 388 -3.31 1.19 -20.42
C VAL A 388 -2.93 2.57 -20.97
N GLY A 389 -2.59 3.52 -20.10
CA GLY A 389 -2.17 4.88 -20.49
C GLY A 389 -0.87 4.90 -21.30
N MET A 390 0.14 4.13 -20.90
CA MET A 390 1.39 4.00 -21.68
C MET A 390 1.16 3.32 -23.03
N ALA A 391 0.27 2.32 -23.11
CA ALA A 391 -0.10 1.70 -24.39
C ALA A 391 -0.92 2.65 -25.30
N GLU A 392 -1.76 3.51 -24.71
CA GLU A 392 -2.45 4.59 -25.44
C GLU A 392 -1.48 5.62 -25.99
N ALA A 393 -0.52 6.10 -25.18
CA ALA A 393 0.54 7.02 -25.61
C ALA A 393 1.41 6.39 -26.72
N ALA A 394 1.85 5.14 -26.54
CA ALA A 394 2.62 4.40 -27.54
C ALA A 394 1.90 4.37 -28.90
N ARG A 395 0.61 4.03 -28.94
CA ARG A 395 -0.19 4.02 -30.18
C ARG A 395 -0.38 5.40 -30.78
N ALA A 396 -0.53 6.45 -29.96
CA ALA A 396 -0.60 7.84 -30.44
C ALA A 396 0.71 8.29 -31.13
N HIS A 397 1.85 7.71 -30.74
CA HIS A 397 3.16 7.90 -31.37
C HIS A 397 3.53 6.76 -32.35
N GLY A 398 2.55 6.03 -32.90
CA GLY A 398 2.75 5.04 -33.96
C GLY A 398 3.34 3.69 -33.52
N ILE A 399 3.49 3.45 -32.21
CA ILE A 399 3.99 2.19 -31.66
C ILE A 399 2.80 1.30 -31.28
N ASP A 400 2.55 0.28 -32.10
CA ASP A 400 1.52 -0.74 -31.88
C ASP A 400 1.78 -1.54 -30.59
N MET A 401 1.14 -1.13 -29.49
CA MET A 401 1.38 -1.65 -28.14
C MET A 401 0.08 -1.82 -27.36
N GLU A 402 0.01 -2.83 -26.48
CA GLU A 402 -1.19 -3.16 -25.69
C GLU A 402 -0.90 -3.60 -24.25
N MET A 403 -1.88 -3.39 -23.36
CA MET A 403 -1.89 -3.99 -22.02
C MET A 403 -2.16 -5.50 -22.12
N THR A 404 -1.30 -6.33 -21.51
CA THR A 404 -1.48 -7.78 -21.43
C THR A 404 -1.47 -8.27 -19.98
N ASP A 405 -2.43 -9.11 -19.62
CA ASP A 405 -2.42 -9.91 -18.41
C ASP A 405 -1.76 -11.28 -18.70
N ARG A 406 -1.06 -11.89 -17.73
CA ARG A 406 -0.50 -13.23 -17.93
C ARG A 406 -1.59 -14.29 -18.21
N ARG A 407 -2.80 -14.06 -17.70
CA ARG A 407 -3.97 -14.92 -17.95
C ARG A 407 -4.49 -14.83 -19.38
N ASP A 408 -4.22 -13.73 -20.09
CA ASP A 408 -4.60 -13.55 -21.50
C ASP A 408 -3.98 -14.65 -22.40
N ARG A 409 -2.86 -15.27 -21.98
CA ARG A 409 -2.14 -16.30 -22.74
C ARG A 409 -1.64 -17.48 -21.89
N ALA A 410 -2.11 -17.65 -20.64
CA ALA A 410 -1.55 -18.60 -19.66
C ALA A 410 0.00 -18.55 -19.59
N SER A 411 0.56 -17.35 -19.51
CA SER A 411 2.01 -17.12 -19.40
C SER A 411 2.52 -17.28 -17.96
N PRO A 412 3.79 -17.68 -17.80
CA PRO A 412 4.39 -17.97 -16.49
C PRO A 412 4.46 -16.72 -15.59
N PRO A 413 4.40 -16.89 -14.26
CA PRO A 413 4.59 -15.78 -13.32
C PRO A 413 6.03 -15.28 -13.38
N ALA A 414 6.21 -13.96 -13.35
CA ALA A 414 7.54 -13.36 -13.36
C ALA A 414 8.37 -13.74 -12.11
N PHE A 415 9.70 -13.82 -12.28
CA PHE A 415 10.64 -13.83 -11.16
C PHE A 415 10.91 -12.42 -10.60
N ASN A 416 11.44 -12.36 -9.37
CA ASN A 416 11.89 -11.12 -8.72
C ASN A 416 13.41 -11.15 -8.43
N ARG A 417 14.00 -10.04 -7.96
CA ARG A 417 15.45 -9.92 -7.75
C ARG A 417 16.01 -10.88 -6.69
N ASN A 418 15.20 -11.30 -5.72
CA ASN A 418 15.63 -12.20 -4.65
C ASN A 418 15.51 -13.68 -5.07
N GLN A 419 14.89 -13.95 -6.23
CA GLN A 419 14.74 -15.28 -6.80
C GLN A 419 15.85 -15.64 -7.80
N VAL A 420 16.55 -14.66 -8.38
CA VAL A 420 17.58 -14.93 -9.39
C VAL A 420 18.77 -13.98 -9.29
N ARG A 421 19.98 -14.48 -9.55
CA ARG A 421 21.21 -13.69 -9.71
C ARG A 421 21.60 -13.62 -11.19
N PRO A 422 22.04 -12.47 -11.75
CA PRO A 422 22.55 -12.43 -13.11
C PRO A 422 23.87 -13.22 -13.22
N ILE A 423 24.04 -13.97 -14.30
CA ILE A 423 25.27 -14.73 -14.60
C ILE A 423 25.95 -14.30 -15.91
N SER A 424 25.19 -13.68 -16.82
CA SER A 424 25.73 -12.97 -17.98
C SER A 424 24.85 -11.78 -18.31
N ARG A 425 25.47 -10.65 -18.65
CA ARG A 425 24.78 -9.40 -18.98
C ARG A 425 24.65 -9.17 -20.49
N SER A 426 25.40 -9.90 -21.31
CA SER A 426 25.37 -9.82 -22.78
C SER A 426 23.98 -10.15 -23.34
N GLY A 427 23.57 -9.40 -24.37
CA GLY A 427 22.27 -9.51 -25.02
C GLY A 427 21.10 -9.53 -24.04
N ARG A 428 20.40 -10.67 -23.96
CA ARG A 428 19.29 -10.87 -23.01
C ARG A 428 19.84 -11.44 -21.71
N THR A 429 20.08 -10.57 -20.73
CA THR A 429 20.64 -10.92 -19.39
C THR A 429 20.19 -12.30 -18.88
N GLU A 430 21.17 -13.16 -18.69
CA GLU A 430 21.06 -14.54 -18.22
C GLU A 430 21.11 -14.54 -16.70
N HIS A 431 20.32 -15.41 -16.07
CA HIS A 431 20.27 -15.51 -14.62
C HIS A 431 20.24 -16.98 -14.17
N GLU A 432 20.62 -17.19 -12.92
CA GLU A 432 20.55 -18.45 -12.19
C GLU A 432 19.62 -18.26 -10.97
N GLY A 433 18.85 -19.28 -10.63
CA GLY A 433 17.93 -19.26 -9.49
C GLY A 433 18.64 -19.33 -8.15
N THR A 434 18.14 -18.61 -7.14
CA THR A 434 18.62 -18.70 -5.75
C THR A 434 18.12 -19.97 -5.01
N SER A 435 17.37 -20.83 -5.70
CA SER A 435 16.86 -22.14 -5.27
C SER A 435 16.21 -22.86 -6.46
N ASP A 436 16.01 -24.18 -6.39
CA ASP A 436 15.41 -24.99 -7.47
C ASP A 436 14.03 -24.47 -7.92
N ALA A 437 13.21 -24.04 -6.97
CA ALA A 437 11.89 -23.46 -7.23
C ALA A 437 11.96 -22.10 -7.94
N ALA A 438 13.07 -21.37 -7.76
CA ALA A 438 13.33 -20.10 -8.41
C ALA A 438 13.99 -20.28 -9.79
N GLN A 439 14.89 -21.26 -9.93
CA GLN A 439 15.44 -21.72 -11.21
C GLN A 439 14.29 -22.23 -12.12
N SER A 440 13.44 -23.11 -11.61
CA SER A 440 12.25 -23.61 -12.31
C SER A 440 11.30 -22.49 -12.79
N ARG A 441 11.22 -21.38 -12.03
CA ARG A 441 10.46 -20.19 -12.43
C ARG A 441 11.16 -19.40 -13.55
N TYR A 442 12.47 -19.20 -13.43
CA TYR A 442 13.28 -18.56 -14.46
C TYR A 442 13.21 -19.33 -15.78
N ASP A 443 13.41 -20.64 -15.76
CA ASP A 443 13.34 -21.51 -16.94
C ASP A 443 11.94 -21.54 -17.54
N GLY A 444 10.91 -21.60 -16.68
CA GLY A 444 9.52 -21.43 -17.10
C GLY A 444 9.28 -20.11 -17.84
N GLN A 445 9.83 -19.01 -17.34
CA GLN A 445 9.73 -17.68 -17.98
C GLN A 445 10.62 -17.52 -19.22
N ARG A 446 11.77 -18.20 -19.28
CA ARG A 446 12.64 -18.23 -20.47
C ARG A 446 12.01 -19.01 -21.62
N SER A 447 11.30 -20.11 -21.32
CA SER A 447 10.63 -20.99 -22.28
C SER A 447 9.16 -20.64 -22.60
N ASP A 448 8.58 -19.60 -21.97
CA ASP A 448 7.13 -19.29 -21.99
C ASP A 448 6.26 -20.53 -21.68
N ARG A 449 6.68 -21.35 -20.69
CA ARG A 449 5.96 -22.57 -20.27
C ARG A 449 4.55 -22.22 -19.78
N HIS A 450 3.56 -23.02 -20.18
CA HIS A 450 2.15 -22.80 -19.84
C HIS A 450 1.97 -22.77 -18.31
N SER A 451 1.25 -21.76 -17.80
CA SER A 451 1.01 -21.60 -16.36
C SER A 451 -0.40 -21.08 -16.09
N PHE A 452 -1.23 -21.96 -15.54
CA PHE A 452 -2.62 -21.66 -15.21
C PHE A 452 -2.76 -21.16 -13.76
N ALA A 453 -3.57 -20.12 -13.57
CA ALA A 453 -3.81 -19.54 -12.25
C ALA A 453 -4.96 -20.25 -11.54
N GLN A 454 -4.72 -20.70 -10.31
CA GLN A 454 -5.59 -21.69 -9.65
C GLN A 454 -6.85 -21.13 -8.97
N THR A 455 -6.93 -19.81 -8.74
CA THR A 455 -8.11 -19.21 -8.10
C THR A 455 -9.29 -19.07 -9.07
N THR A 456 -10.52 -19.28 -8.59
CA THR A 456 -11.75 -19.21 -9.41
C THR A 456 -11.85 -17.90 -10.21
N LYS A 457 -11.61 -16.75 -9.56
CA LYS A 457 -11.55 -15.42 -10.23
C LYS A 457 -10.51 -15.33 -11.36
N SER A 458 -9.47 -16.16 -11.32
CA SER A 458 -8.47 -16.25 -12.39
C SER A 458 -8.85 -17.23 -13.50
N ARG A 459 -9.49 -18.35 -13.15
CA ARG A 459 -10.05 -19.32 -14.12
C ARG A 459 -11.11 -18.63 -14.97
N ASN A 460 -12.15 -18.06 -14.36
CA ASN A 460 -13.22 -17.32 -15.06
C ASN A 460 -12.70 -16.22 -16.01
N TYR A 461 -11.60 -15.54 -15.67
CA TYR A 461 -10.96 -14.56 -16.57
C TYR A 461 -10.24 -15.24 -17.75
N THR A 462 -9.59 -16.37 -17.51
CA THR A 462 -8.92 -17.19 -18.55
C THR A 462 -9.95 -17.81 -19.50
N ASP A 463 -11.12 -18.20 -19.00
CA ASP A 463 -12.23 -18.72 -19.80
C ASP A 463 -12.80 -17.64 -20.74
N ILE A 464 -12.98 -16.41 -20.24
CA ILE A 464 -13.33 -15.25 -21.07
C ILE A 464 -12.23 -14.98 -22.12
N ALA A 465 -10.94 -15.07 -21.75
CA ALA A 465 -9.85 -14.91 -22.71
C ALA A 465 -9.82 -16.02 -23.79
N LYS A 466 -10.15 -17.26 -23.44
CA LYS A 466 -10.30 -18.39 -24.37
C LYS A 466 -11.41 -18.14 -25.37
N LEU A 467 -12.57 -17.63 -24.93
CA LEU A 467 -13.67 -17.23 -25.82
C LEU A 467 -13.25 -16.10 -26.77
N GLU A 468 -12.66 -15.01 -26.24
CA GLU A 468 -12.23 -13.86 -27.06
C GLU A 468 -11.16 -14.24 -28.10
N TRP A 469 -10.23 -15.15 -27.77
CA TRP A 469 -9.30 -15.71 -28.76
C TRP A 469 -9.98 -16.64 -29.77
N GLY A 470 -10.93 -17.47 -29.34
CA GLY A 470 -11.70 -18.36 -30.21
C GLY A 470 -12.49 -17.59 -31.27
N ASP A 471 -13.14 -16.49 -30.88
CA ASP A 471 -13.84 -15.59 -31.80
C ASP A 471 -12.89 -14.97 -32.83
N ILE A 472 -11.69 -14.54 -32.42
CA ILE A 472 -10.70 -13.97 -33.34
C ILE A 472 -10.09 -15.05 -34.25
N ALA A 473 -9.94 -16.28 -33.78
CA ALA A 473 -9.51 -17.41 -34.61
C ALA A 473 -10.53 -17.73 -35.72
N GLN A 474 -11.82 -17.53 -35.46
CA GLN A 474 -12.90 -17.70 -36.44
C GLN A 474 -13.06 -16.48 -37.36
N SER A 475 -13.12 -15.27 -36.79
CA SER A 475 -13.59 -14.05 -37.48
C SER A 475 -12.51 -13.03 -37.83
N GLY A 476 -11.30 -13.13 -37.27
CA GLY A 476 -10.26 -12.08 -37.35
C GLY A 476 -9.69 -11.80 -38.74
N ASP A 477 -9.20 -10.57 -38.94
CA ASP A 477 -8.73 -10.12 -40.25
C ASP A 477 -7.40 -10.77 -40.66
N GLY A 478 -7.43 -11.57 -41.73
CA GLY A 478 -6.25 -12.16 -42.34
C GLY A 478 -5.73 -13.43 -41.66
N LYS A 479 -5.10 -14.30 -42.46
CA LYS A 479 -4.67 -15.65 -42.04
C LYS A 479 -3.73 -15.62 -40.82
N GLY A 480 -2.73 -14.74 -40.81
CA GLY A 480 -1.76 -14.66 -39.71
C GLY A 480 -2.38 -14.34 -38.34
N ALA A 481 -3.41 -13.49 -38.32
CA ALA A 481 -4.13 -13.14 -37.09
C ALA A 481 -5.00 -14.31 -36.59
N LYS A 482 -5.71 -14.99 -37.49
CA LYS A 482 -6.47 -16.22 -37.16
C LYS A 482 -5.55 -17.32 -36.65
N ASP A 483 -4.42 -17.56 -37.32
CA ASP A 483 -3.43 -18.56 -36.92
C ASP A 483 -2.79 -18.22 -35.55
N PHE A 484 -2.51 -16.94 -35.27
CA PHE A 484 -2.02 -16.50 -33.95
C PHE A 484 -3.06 -16.73 -32.85
N ALA A 485 -4.31 -16.33 -33.09
CA ALA A 485 -5.40 -16.48 -32.15
C ALA A 485 -5.68 -17.97 -31.87
N LYS A 486 -5.73 -18.82 -32.90
CA LYS A 486 -5.86 -20.28 -32.76
C LYS A 486 -4.75 -20.89 -31.92
N ARG A 487 -3.49 -20.41 -32.05
CA ARG A 487 -2.40 -20.83 -31.14
C ARG A 487 -2.63 -20.41 -29.69
N GLN A 488 -3.31 -19.29 -29.43
CA GLN A 488 -3.66 -18.90 -28.06
C GLN A 488 -4.84 -19.72 -27.52
N THR A 489 -5.89 -19.96 -28.32
CA THR A 489 -7.01 -20.85 -27.96
C THR A 489 -6.48 -22.24 -27.60
N ASN A 490 -5.74 -22.90 -28.51
CA ASN A 490 -5.11 -24.20 -28.26
C ASN A 490 -4.24 -24.23 -26.98
N ARG A 491 -3.53 -23.13 -26.69
CA ARG A 491 -2.72 -22.99 -25.47
C ARG A 491 -3.58 -22.92 -24.21
N LEU A 492 -4.73 -22.24 -24.26
CA LEU A 492 -5.72 -22.21 -23.19
C LEU A 492 -6.58 -23.48 -23.13
N ASP A 493 -6.64 -24.30 -24.19
CA ASP A 493 -7.30 -25.62 -24.19
C ASP A 493 -6.51 -26.68 -23.44
N THR A 494 -5.18 -26.53 -23.27
CA THR A 494 -4.35 -27.50 -22.51
C THR A 494 -4.65 -27.57 -21.00
N VAL A 495 -5.67 -26.84 -20.52
CA VAL A 495 -6.21 -26.95 -19.16
C VAL A 495 -6.72 -28.37 -18.90
N ASP A 496 -7.63 -28.91 -19.72
CA ASP A 496 -8.39 -30.14 -19.40
C ASP A 496 -7.48 -31.34 -19.14
N PHE A 497 -6.61 -31.68 -20.08
CA PHE A 497 -5.71 -32.83 -19.96
C PHE A 497 -4.74 -32.72 -18.77
N SER A 498 -4.32 -31.51 -18.38
CA SER A 498 -3.36 -31.33 -17.28
C SER A 498 -3.99 -31.36 -15.89
N VAL A 499 -5.30 -31.08 -15.77
CA VAL A 499 -6.02 -31.12 -14.49
C VAL A 499 -6.28 -32.55 -14.05
N ASP A 500 -6.76 -33.43 -14.95
CA ASP A 500 -6.98 -34.83 -14.61
C ASP A 500 -5.67 -35.64 -14.58
N SER A 501 -4.67 -35.27 -15.40
CA SER A 501 -3.31 -35.83 -15.28
C SER A 501 -2.68 -35.50 -13.91
N ASN A 502 -2.82 -34.27 -13.40
CA ASN A 502 -2.35 -33.94 -12.05
C ASN A 502 -3.20 -34.54 -10.92
N ARG A 503 -4.49 -34.81 -11.14
CA ARG A 503 -5.30 -35.55 -10.15
C ARG A 503 -4.80 -36.98 -9.96
N ASN A 504 -4.46 -37.66 -11.05
CA ASN A 504 -3.98 -39.03 -10.99
C ASN A 504 -2.48 -39.11 -10.64
N ALA A 505 -1.66 -38.14 -11.08
CA ALA A 505 -0.22 -38.12 -10.76
C ALA A 505 0.12 -37.52 -9.37
N ALA A 506 -0.78 -36.76 -8.73
CA ALA A 506 -0.60 -36.31 -7.35
C ALA A 506 -0.93 -37.41 -6.31
N ALA A 507 -1.44 -38.56 -6.74
CA ALA A 507 -1.62 -39.73 -5.88
C ALA A 507 -0.26 -40.25 -5.37
N ASP A 508 0.78 -40.27 -6.21
CA ASP A 508 2.14 -40.63 -5.82
C ASP A 508 2.87 -39.41 -5.23
N HIS A 509 3.26 -39.52 -3.95
CA HIS A 509 3.79 -38.42 -3.17
C HIS A 509 5.25 -38.09 -3.51
N PRO A 510 5.63 -36.79 -3.42
CA PRO A 510 6.44 -36.40 -2.26
C PRO A 510 5.88 -35.26 -1.41
N ASN A 511 4.90 -34.48 -1.92
CA ASN A 511 4.61 -33.14 -1.39
C ASN A 511 3.47 -33.07 -0.33
N SER A 512 2.73 -34.16 -0.13
CA SER A 512 1.61 -34.26 0.83
C SER A 512 2.01 -33.83 2.25
N LEU A 513 3.14 -34.36 2.75
CA LEU A 513 3.62 -34.11 4.10
C LEU A 513 4.01 -32.63 4.35
N SER A 514 4.37 -31.87 3.30
CA SER A 514 4.60 -30.42 3.39
C SER A 514 3.28 -29.63 3.47
N GLN A 515 2.27 -30.04 2.72
CA GLN A 515 0.94 -29.42 2.74
C GLN A 515 0.23 -29.70 4.07
N TYR A 516 0.27 -30.94 4.56
CA TYR A 516 -0.20 -31.33 5.88
C TYR A 516 0.44 -30.48 7.00
N LYS A 517 1.78 -30.35 7.02
CA LYS A 517 2.47 -29.44 7.95
C LYS A 517 2.05 -27.98 7.83
N THR A 518 1.81 -27.49 6.60
CA THR A 518 1.32 -26.12 6.37
C THR A 518 -0.07 -25.91 6.97
N HIS A 519 -0.95 -26.91 6.88
CA HIS A 519 -2.28 -26.85 7.51
C HIS A 519 -2.22 -26.99 9.04
N LEU A 520 -1.31 -27.80 9.58
CA LEU A 520 -1.06 -27.84 11.03
C LEU A 520 -0.56 -26.49 11.57
N VAL A 521 0.36 -25.80 10.88
CA VAL A 521 0.82 -24.46 11.29
C VAL A 521 -0.28 -23.39 11.16
N ILE A 522 -1.24 -23.57 10.24
CA ILE A 522 -2.44 -22.72 10.17
C ILE A 522 -3.37 -22.99 11.37
N LEU A 523 -3.59 -24.26 11.72
CA LEU A 523 -4.38 -24.67 12.89
C LEU A 523 -3.75 -24.16 14.19
N GLU A 524 -2.46 -24.39 14.39
CA GLU A 524 -1.63 -23.86 15.48
C GLU A 524 -1.81 -22.34 15.64
N LYS A 525 -1.75 -21.60 14.52
CA LYS A 525 -1.91 -20.14 14.52
C LYS A 525 -3.34 -19.66 14.81
N VAL A 526 -4.37 -20.44 14.45
CA VAL A 526 -5.76 -20.15 14.85
C VAL A 526 -5.93 -20.38 16.35
N LEU A 527 -5.39 -21.49 16.88
CA LEU A 527 -5.48 -21.87 18.29
C LEU A 527 -4.52 -21.09 19.23
N SER A 528 -3.49 -20.43 18.69
CA SER A 528 -2.46 -19.69 19.44
C SER A 528 -2.40 -18.20 19.07
N GLY A 529 -3.49 -17.62 18.54
CA GLY A 529 -3.52 -16.22 18.12
C GLY A 529 -3.63 -15.24 19.28
N ASP A 530 -2.83 -14.17 19.27
CA ASP A 530 -2.87 -13.03 20.22
C ASP A 530 -4.15 -12.17 20.05
N ALA A 531 -5.32 -12.77 20.17
CA ALA A 531 -6.57 -12.07 20.46
C ALA A 531 -6.82 -12.13 21.98
N ASP A 532 -7.52 -11.14 22.52
CA ASP A 532 -8.11 -11.24 23.86
C ASP A 532 -9.29 -12.22 23.82
N MET A 533 -8.98 -13.53 23.79
CA MET A 533 -9.93 -14.66 23.78
C MET A 533 -10.88 -14.67 25.00
N GLN A 534 -10.61 -13.82 25.98
CA GLN A 534 -11.41 -13.54 27.17
C GLN A 534 -12.33 -12.30 27.04
N GLN A 535 -12.56 -11.82 25.81
CA GLN A 535 -13.54 -10.77 25.48
C GLN A 535 -14.38 -11.06 24.22
N MET A 536 -14.21 -12.22 23.57
CA MET A 536 -14.98 -12.58 22.37
C MET A 536 -16.47 -12.73 22.67
N ASN A 537 -17.33 -12.11 21.85
CA ASN A 537 -18.77 -12.34 21.89
C ASN A 537 -19.17 -13.63 21.15
N THR A 538 -20.42 -14.09 21.32
CA THR A 538 -20.93 -15.35 20.75
C THR A 538 -20.69 -15.47 19.25
N ASN A 539 -20.88 -14.40 18.47
CA ASN A 539 -20.69 -14.42 17.01
C ASN A 539 -19.21 -14.52 16.61
N GLU A 540 -18.32 -13.90 17.39
CA GLU A 540 -16.86 -14.02 17.20
C GLU A 540 -16.36 -15.42 17.58
N PHE A 541 -16.95 -16.01 18.63
CA PHE A 541 -16.66 -17.38 19.05
C PHE A 541 -17.12 -18.41 18.02
N ASP A 542 -18.34 -18.29 17.48
CA ASP A 542 -18.83 -19.19 16.43
C ASP A 542 -18.02 -19.02 15.11
N ALA A 543 -17.56 -17.80 14.81
CA ALA A 543 -16.63 -17.57 13.70
C ALA A 543 -15.25 -18.23 13.95
N TYR A 544 -14.75 -18.22 15.19
CA TYR A 544 -13.53 -18.90 15.61
C TYR A 544 -13.65 -20.43 15.54
N GLU A 545 -14.73 -21.03 16.10
CA GLU A 545 -15.01 -22.46 16.00
C GLU A 545 -15.08 -22.92 14.55
N LYS A 546 -15.75 -22.13 13.70
CA LYS A 546 -15.80 -22.40 12.25
C LYS A 546 -14.42 -22.36 11.62
N LEU A 547 -13.54 -21.43 11.99
CA LEU A 547 -12.16 -21.36 11.50
C LEU A 547 -11.29 -22.54 11.97
N VAL A 548 -11.46 -23.02 13.22
CA VAL A 548 -10.80 -24.23 13.73
C VAL A 548 -11.28 -25.46 12.95
N THR A 549 -12.60 -25.59 12.74
CA THR A 549 -13.21 -26.68 11.97
C THR A 549 -12.70 -26.67 10.52
N ASP A 550 -12.76 -25.52 9.84
CA ASP A 550 -12.23 -25.32 8.48
C ASP A 550 -10.72 -25.64 8.37
N ALA A 551 -9.94 -25.47 9.44
CA ALA A 551 -8.52 -25.79 9.47
C ALA A 551 -8.27 -27.30 9.63
N LEU A 552 -9.01 -27.97 10.53
CA LEU A 552 -8.99 -29.42 10.71
C LEU A 552 -9.39 -30.15 9.41
N ASP A 553 -10.51 -29.75 8.81
CA ASP A 553 -11.02 -30.30 7.54
C ASP A 553 -10.00 -30.21 6.40
N ARG A 554 -9.22 -29.12 6.34
CA ARG A 554 -8.18 -28.93 5.31
C ARG A 554 -6.93 -29.76 5.60
N ALA A 555 -6.57 -29.95 6.87
CA ALA A 555 -5.45 -30.82 7.26
C ALA A 555 -5.77 -32.29 6.97
N GLU A 556 -6.98 -32.76 7.31
CA GLU A 556 -7.44 -34.14 7.08
C GLU A 556 -7.39 -34.52 5.59
N ARG A 557 -7.88 -33.64 4.70
CA ARG A 557 -7.93 -33.87 3.25
C ARG A 557 -6.58 -34.01 2.55
N VAL A 558 -5.46 -33.68 3.22
CA VAL A 558 -4.09 -33.84 2.69
C VAL A 558 -3.17 -34.63 3.64
N MET A 559 -3.73 -35.34 4.61
CA MET A 559 -2.99 -36.05 5.64
C MET A 559 -2.48 -37.43 5.14
N PRO A 560 -1.18 -37.75 5.24
CA PRO A 560 -0.65 -39.07 4.87
C PRO A 560 -1.18 -40.19 5.77
N GLU A 561 -1.37 -41.41 5.23
CA GLU A 561 -1.99 -42.51 5.99
C GLU A 561 -1.32 -42.83 7.34
N GLY A 562 0.01 -42.80 7.39
CA GLY A 562 0.80 -43.01 8.62
C GLY A 562 0.70 -41.89 9.66
N GLN A 563 -0.02 -40.81 9.37
CA GLN A 563 -0.29 -39.70 10.30
C GLN A 563 -1.70 -39.75 10.90
N ARG A 564 -2.58 -40.68 10.46
CA ARG A 564 -3.99 -40.75 10.89
C ARG A 564 -4.20 -40.75 12.40
N LYS A 565 -3.37 -41.48 13.15
CA LYS A 565 -3.49 -41.58 14.62
C LYS A 565 -3.14 -40.24 15.31
N ALA A 566 -1.95 -39.69 15.01
CA ALA A 566 -1.52 -38.40 15.53
C ALA A 566 -2.45 -37.26 15.10
N PHE A 567 -2.99 -37.31 13.89
CA PHE A 567 -4.00 -36.34 13.45
C PHE A 567 -5.30 -36.45 14.24
N ALA A 568 -5.80 -37.66 14.52
CA ALA A 568 -6.99 -37.86 15.34
C ALA A 568 -6.79 -37.37 16.79
N GLU A 569 -5.60 -37.58 17.35
CA GLU A 569 -5.20 -37.10 18.68
C GLU A 569 -5.18 -35.55 18.73
N ILE A 570 -4.60 -34.90 17.71
CA ILE A 570 -4.63 -33.43 17.54
C ILE A 570 -6.06 -32.91 17.32
N ALA A 571 -6.84 -33.53 16.45
CA ALA A 571 -8.19 -33.09 16.09
C ALA A 571 -9.19 -33.22 17.24
N PHE A 572 -9.08 -34.30 18.03
CA PHE A 572 -9.82 -34.46 19.28
C PHE A 572 -9.45 -33.36 20.27
N ALA A 573 -8.17 -33.16 20.53
CA ALA A 573 -7.72 -32.23 21.56
C ALA A 573 -7.93 -30.76 21.18
N ALA A 574 -7.96 -30.42 19.88
CA ALA A 574 -8.37 -29.11 19.38
C ALA A 574 -9.87 -28.84 19.58
N ARG A 575 -10.73 -29.85 19.35
CA ARG A 575 -12.19 -29.74 19.61
C ARG A 575 -12.47 -29.57 21.09
N GLU A 576 -11.83 -30.35 21.97
CA GLU A 576 -11.97 -30.20 23.42
C GLU A 576 -11.55 -28.81 23.94
N HIS A 577 -10.57 -28.17 23.31
CA HIS A 577 -10.18 -26.79 23.66
C HIS A 577 -11.25 -25.76 23.25
N VAL A 578 -11.90 -25.93 22.09
CA VAL A 578 -13.05 -25.11 21.71
C VAL A 578 -14.22 -25.35 22.68
N GLU A 579 -14.52 -26.61 23.01
CA GLU A 579 -15.61 -26.97 23.91
C GLU A 579 -15.41 -26.43 25.34
N ALA A 580 -14.21 -26.59 25.92
CA ALA A 580 -13.87 -26.00 27.22
C ALA A 580 -13.93 -24.46 27.21
N ARG A 581 -13.62 -23.81 26.07
CA ARG A 581 -13.75 -22.36 25.93
C ARG A 581 -15.21 -21.91 25.77
N ARG A 582 -16.07 -22.73 25.15
CA ARG A 582 -17.53 -22.51 25.09
C ARG A 582 -18.14 -22.52 26.50
N GLU A 583 -17.77 -23.51 27.33
CA GLU A 583 -18.20 -23.56 28.74
C GLU A 583 -17.75 -22.32 29.52
N MET A 584 -16.49 -21.89 29.35
CA MET A 584 -15.98 -20.67 30.01
C MET A 584 -16.78 -19.42 29.61
N MET A 585 -17.05 -19.23 28.32
CA MET A 585 -17.84 -18.09 27.83
C MET A 585 -19.29 -18.11 28.37
N GLN A 586 -19.93 -19.28 28.39
CA GLN A 586 -21.27 -19.45 28.96
C GLN A 586 -21.31 -19.16 30.48
N ASN A 587 -20.26 -19.51 31.23
CA ASN A 587 -20.14 -19.15 32.64
C ASN A 587 -19.90 -17.64 32.83
N GLU A 588 -19.06 -17.01 31.99
CA GLU A 588 -18.87 -15.55 32.02
C GLU A 588 -20.17 -14.78 31.68
N GLU A 589 -21.05 -15.31 30.81
CA GLU A 589 -22.38 -14.74 30.54
C GLU A 589 -23.38 -15.00 31.69
N ALA A 590 -23.29 -16.16 32.35
CA ALA A 590 -24.08 -16.48 33.53
C ALA A 590 -23.73 -15.57 34.73
N GLU A 591 -22.46 -15.29 34.98
CA GLU A 591 -22.03 -14.35 36.03
C GLU A 591 -22.52 -12.92 35.73
N LYS A 592 -22.39 -12.46 34.47
CA LYS A 592 -22.90 -11.16 33.99
C LYS A 592 -24.44 -11.02 34.04
N THR A 593 -25.17 -12.12 34.18
CA THR A 593 -26.63 -12.12 34.38
C THR A 593 -27.05 -12.33 35.84
N ALA A 594 -26.19 -12.90 36.69
CA ALA A 594 -26.43 -13.04 38.13
C ALA A 594 -26.24 -11.73 38.91
N ASP A 595 -25.29 -10.87 38.54
CA ASP A 595 -24.89 -9.68 39.31
C ASP A 595 -25.78 -8.43 39.04
N LYS A 596 -27.10 -8.64 38.85
CA LYS A 596 -28.08 -7.57 38.60
C LYS A 596 -29.11 -7.49 39.74
N PRO A 597 -29.14 -6.39 40.52
CA PRO A 597 -30.19 -6.15 41.51
C PRO A 597 -31.59 -6.09 40.90
N ILE A 598 -32.59 -6.50 41.69
CA ILE A 598 -33.97 -6.68 41.25
C ILE A 598 -34.71 -5.34 41.21
N GLU A 599 -34.96 -4.81 40.01
CA GLU A 599 -36.17 -4.01 39.73
C GLU A 599 -36.52 -4.01 38.22
N SER A 600 -37.78 -3.74 37.89
CA SER A 600 -38.34 -3.65 36.51
C SER A 600 -38.39 -4.93 35.64
N GLN A 601 -38.98 -6.02 36.16
CA GLN A 601 -39.55 -7.08 35.31
C GLN A 601 -40.79 -6.55 34.54
N ALA A 602 -40.60 -5.84 33.42
CA ALA A 602 -41.70 -5.24 32.65
C ALA A 602 -41.45 -5.07 31.13
N ALA A 603 -40.51 -5.82 30.52
CA ALA A 603 -40.16 -5.65 29.09
C ALA A 603 -39.76 -6.95 28.36
N GLU A 604 -40.36 -8.09 28.70
CA GLU A 604 -40.03 -9.37 28.05
C GLU A 604 -40.75 -9.57 26.69
N ARG A 605 -40.16 -9.03 25.61
CA ARG A 605 -40.27 -9.51 24.21
C ARG A 605 -39.34 -8.73 23.26
N GLN A 606 -38.92 -9.39 22.19
CA GLN A 606 -38.16 -8.85 21.04
C GLN A 606 -36.72 -8.37 21.34
N SER A 607 -35.81 -9.32 21.52
CA SER A 607 -34.41 -9.14 21.11
C SER A 607 -34.32 -9.15 19.57
N VAL A 608 -34.24 -7.96 18.97
CA VAL A 608 -34.02 -7.84 17.52
C VAL A 608 -32.54 -8.08 17.22
N ARG A 609 -32.25 -9.06 16.35
CA ARG A 609 -30.92 -9.27 15.76
C ARG A 609 -30.51 -7.99 15.04
N GLU A 610 -29.40 -7.37 15.45
CA GLU A 610 -28.87 -6.21 14.73
C GLU A 610 -28.39 -6.64 13.34
N GLU A 611 -29.17 -6.32 12.33
CA GLU A 611 -28.77 -6.49 10.93
C GLU A 611 -27.54 -5.63 10.63
N THR A 612 -26.57 -6.21 9.93
CA THR A 612 -25.39 -5.49 9.44
C THR A 612 -25.79 -4.40 8.42
N PRO A 613 -24.95 -3.37 8.18
CA PRO A 613 -25.26 -2.34 7.17
C PRO A 613 -25.53 -2.92 5.77
N ASP A 614 -24.82 -3.98 5.39
CA ASP A 614 -25.05 -4.70 4.13
C ASP A 614 -26.38 -5.48 4.14
N GLU A 615 -26.79 -6.10 5.26
CA GLU A 615 -28.12 -6.73 5.38
C GLU A 615 -29.23 -5.67 5.29
N ARG A 616 -29.14 -4.57 6.04
CA ARG A 616 -30.11 -3.45 5.99
C ARG A 616 -30.22 -2.83 4.59
N TRP A 617 -29.09 -2.63 3.91
CA TRP A 617 -29.06 -2.13 2.53
C TRP A 617 -29.77 -3.10 1.57
N ASN A 618 -29.47 -4.41 1.66
CA ASN A 618 -30.10 -5.40 0.80
C ASN A 618 -31.60 -5.58 1.11
N ALA A 619 -32.01 -5.47 2.38
CA ALA A 619 -33.42 -5.47 2.79
C ALA A 619 -34.17 -4.25 2.22
N ALA A 620 -33.64 -3.03 2.41
CA ALA A 620 -34.21 -1.82 1.83
C ALA A 620 -34.28 -1.88 0.30
N VAL A 621 -33.25 -2.42 -0.37
CA VAL A 621 -33.25 -2.62 -1.83
C VAL A 621 -34.31 -3.62 -2.29
N ALA A 622 -34.60 -4.65 -1.49
CA ALA A 622 -35.69 -5.59 -1.77
C ALA A 622 -37.09 -4.99 -1.50
N GLN A 623 -37.23 -4.12 -0.49
CA GLN A 623 -38.50 -3.51 -0.07
C GLN A 623 -38.91 -2.31 -0.94
N HIS A 624 -37.97 -1.44 -1.30
CA HIS A 624 -38.24 -0.18 -2.01
C HIS A 624 -37.71 -0.13 -3.45
N GLY A 625 -36.84 -1.06 -3.83
CA GLY A 625 -36.20 -1.11 -5.15
C GLY A 625 -34.95 -0.24 -5.24
N ALA A 626 -33.89 -0.77 -5.87
CA ALA A 626 -32.54 -0.20 -5.87
C ALA A 626 -32.45 1.30 -6.23
N GLN A 627 -33.22 1.77 -7.23
CA GLN A 627 -33.19 3.17 -7.65
C GLN A 627 -33.81 4.13 -6.63
N ALA A 628 -34.87 3.71 -5.92
CA ALA A 628 -35.47 4.51 -4.87
C ALA A 628 -34.54 4.59 -3.65
N VAL A 629 -33.89 3.47 -3.29
CA VAL A 629 -32.92 3.42 -2.19
C VAL A 629 -31.68 4.25 -2.49
N GLU A 630 -31.08 4.14 -3.69
CA GLU A 630 -29.90 4.93 -4.04
C GLU A 630 -30.21 6.45 -4.05
N ALA A 631 -31.37 6.84 -4.58
CA ALA A 631 -31.81 8.23 -4.56
C ALA A 631 -32.08 8.74 -3.14
N ALA A 632 -32.74 7.95 -2.29
CA ALA A 632 -33.04 8.31 -0.91
C ALA A 632 -31.76 8.43 -0.07
N ASN A 633 -30.94 7.39 -0.07
CA ASN A 633 -29.69 7.32 0.70
C ASN A 633 -28.75 8.48 0.35
N ARG A 634 -28.68 8.88 -0.92
CA ARG A 634 -27.84 10.02 -1.34
C ARG A 634 -28.27 11.35 -0.70
N VAL A 635 -29.57 11.60 -0.51
CA VAL A 635 -30.04 12.83 0.13
C VAL A 635 -29.99 12.71 1.65
N LEU A 636 -30.35 11.54 2.21
CA LEU A 636 -30.27 11.29 3.66
C LEU A 636 -28.84 11.42 4.19
N LEU A 637 -27.83 10.96 3.45
CA LEU A 637 -26.42 11.14 3.84
C LEU A 637 -25.99 12.61 3.90
N GLU A 638 -26.52 13.48 3.04
CA GLU A 638 -26.23 14.92 3.09
C GLU A 638 -27.01 15.62 4.22
N VAL A 639 -28.28 15.22 4.48
CA VAL A 639 -29.05 15.65 5.65
C VAL A 639 -28.31 15.33 6.94
N GLU A 640 -27.87 14.07 7.10
CA GLU A 640 -27.06 13.67 8.25
C GLU A 640 -25.72 14.41 8.29
N HIS A 641 -25.03 14.61 7.16
CA HIS A 641 -23.78 15.37 7.13
C HIS A 641 -23.92 16.79 7.69
N TYR A 642 -25.00 17.51 7.36
CA TYR A 642 -25.22 18.86 7.89
C TYR A 642 -25.74 18.87 9.34
N ARG A 643 -26.50 17.87 9.79
CA ARG A 643 -26.84 17.67 11.21
C ARG A 643 -25.58 17.44 12.04
N ASP A 644 -24.77 16.49 11.60
CA ASP A 644 -23.50 16.08 12.19
C ASP A 644 -22.47 17.24 12.20
N ALA A 645 -22.57 18.19 11.25
CA ALA A 645 -21.80 19.44 11.26
C ALA A 645 -22.35 20.49 12.26
N LEU A 646 -23.67 20.67 12.34
CA LEU A 646 -24.31 21.60 13.27
C LEU A 646 -24.07 21.21 14.73
N ASP A 647 -24.15 19.92 15.07
CA ASP A 647 -23.89 19.42 16.43
C ASP A 647 -22.43 19.67 16.86
N LYS A 648 -21.49 19.56 15.93
CA LYS A 648 -20.07 19.87 16.18
C LYS A 648 -19.84 21.38 16.33
N VAL A 649 -20.53 22.21 15.54
CA VAL A 649 -20.44 23.69 15.60
C VAL A 649 -21.17 24.27 16.82
N GLY A 650 -22.19 23.59 17.37
CA GLY A 650 -22.89 23.97 18.61
C GLY A 650 -22.01 24.06 19.87
N SER A 651 -20.71 23.77 19.76
CA SER A 651 -19.69 23.96 20.79
C SER A 651 -18.83 25.24 20.63
N ARG A 652 -19.15 26.10 19.64
CA ARG A 652 -18.41 27.33 19.30
C ARG A 652 -19.33 28.53 19.09
N ASP A 653 -18.79 29.73 19.27
CA ASP A 653 -19.52 31.00 19.29
C ASP A 653 -19.70 31.64 17.89
N ASP A 654 -19.30 30.93 16.83
CA ASP A 654 -19.22 31.41 15.44
C ASP A 654 -20.59 31.37 14.73
N GLN A 655 -21.51 32.27 15.14
CA GLN A 655 -22.92 32.31 14.68
C GLN A 655 -23.10 32.33 13.14
N VAL A 656 -22.13 32.87 12.40
CA VAL A 656 -22.18 32.98 10.92
C VAL A 656 -22.11 31.60 10.25
N ASP A 657 -21.22 30.72 10.73
CA ASP A 657 -21.06 29.37 10.17
C ASP A 657 -22.27 28.48 10.49
N GLN A 658 -22.82 28.62 11.70
CA GLN A 658 -24.03 27.89 12.11
C GLN A 658 -25.24 28.27 11.22
N ALA A 659 -25.39 29.55 10.87
CA ALA A 659 -26.44 30.00 9.96
C ALA A 659 -26.27 29.43 8.54
N SER A 660 -25.04 29.36 8.03
CA SER A 660 -24.73 28.78 6.71
C SER A 660 -25.01 27.27 6.67
N LEU A 661 -24.56 26.52 7.68
CA LEU A 661 -24.81 25.08 7.79
C LEU A 661 -26.31 24.76 7.89
N ARG A 662 -27.07 25.57 8.63
CA ARG A 662 -28.53 25.40 8.75
C ARG A 662 -29.28 25.73 7.46
N ALA A 663 -28.77 26.67 6.66
CA ALA A 663 -29.30 26.90 5.31
C ALA A 663 -29.07 25.71 4.38
N SER A 664 -27.89 25.07 4.44
CA SER A 664 -27.62 23.83 3.69
C SER A 664 -28.48 22.65 4.15
N LEU A 665 -28.62 22.43 5.46
CA LEU A 665 -29.53 21.39 5.99
C LEU A 665 -30.97 21.57 5.48
N ASN A 666 -31.49 22.80 5.52
CA ASN A 666 -32.84 23.10 5.02
C ASN A 666 -32.98 22.81 3.50
N LEU A 667 -31.91 22.96 2.71
CA LEU A 667 -31.91 22.64 1.28
C LEU A 667 -31.96 21.12 1.03
N GLU A 668 -31.22 20.32 1.81
CA GLU A 668 -31.25 18.86 1.69
C GLU A 668 -32.55 18.27 2.22
N LEU A 669 -33.08 18.80 3.34
CA LEU A 669 -34.41 18.45 3.83
C LEU A 669 -35.49 18.75 2.78
N ALA A 670 -35.43 19.91 2.10
CA ALA A 670 -36.34 20.22 1.01
C ALA A 670 -36.21 19.24 -0.18
N ARG A 671 -34.99 18.84 -0.56
CA ARG A 671 -34.75 17.82 -1.59
C ARG A 671 -35.30 16.44 -1.18
N ALA A 672 -35.16 16.05 0.09
CA ALA A 672 -35.75 14.82 0.61
C ALA A 672 -37.29 14.92 0.58
N GLY A 673 -37.85 16.06 1.02
CA GLY A 673 -39.27 16.35 0.96
C GLY A 673 -39.85 16.19 -0.45
N GLU A 674 -39.21 16.78 -1.47
CA GLU A 674 -39.61 16.61 -2.87
C GLU A 674 -39.53 15.16 -3.36
N LEU A 675 -38.54 14.39 -2.92
CA LEU A 675 -38.34 12.98 -3.27
C LEU A 675 -39.40 12.08 -2.61
N GLY A 676 -39.75 12.32 -1.35
CA GLY A 676 -40.87 11.66 -0.68
C GLY A 676 -42.21 12.02 -1.34
N ALA A 677 -42.43 13.30 -1.63
CA ALA A 677 -43.60 13.82 -2.35
C ALA A 677 -43.66 13.37 -3.83
N SER A 678 -42.57 12.86 -4.41
CA SER A 678 -42.56 12.20 -5.72
C SER A 678 -42.86 10.70 -5.67
N GLY A 679 -43.09 10.14 -4.48
CA GLY A 679 -43.44 8.72 -4.29
C GLY A 679 -42.27 7.81 -3.88
N ASN A 680 -41.13 8.36 -3.43
CA ASN A 680 -40.07 7.53 -2.85
C ASN A 680 -40.54 6.97 -1.49
N SER A 681 -40.76 5.66 -1.42
CA SER A 681 -41.30 5.00 -0.23
C SER A 681 -40.30 4.92 0.93
N LEU A 682 -38.99 4.84 0.67
CA LEU A 682 -37.98 4.81 1.74
C LEU A 682 -37.89 6.17 2.44
N ILE A 683 -37.97 7.29 1.69
CA ILE A 683 -38.04 8.62 2.32
C ILE A 683 -39.29 8.76 3.20
N ARG A 684 -40.44 8.21 2.79
CA ARG A 684 -41.67 8.23 3.60
C ARG A 684 -41.53 7.40 4.87
N GLU A 685 -40.93 6.21 4.78
CA GLU A 685 -40.69 5.34 5.94
C GLU A 685 -39.69 5.96 6.94
N VAL A 686 -38.61 6.59 6.46
CA VAL A 686 -37.68 7.34 7.34
C VAL A 686 -38.35 8.58 7.94
N ALA A 687 -39.18 9.29 7.17
CA ALA A 687 -39.99 10.39 7.68
C ALA A 687 -41.04 9.97 8.71
N ASP A 688 -41.36 8.67 8.85
CA ASP A 688 -42.24 8.24 9.93
C ASP A 688 -41.54 8.29 11.30
N ALA A 689 -40.22 8.09 11.35
CA ALA A 689 -39.38 8.29 12.53
C ALA A 689 -38.84 9.73 12.67
N ASP A 690 -38.59 10.43 11.56
CA ASP A 690 -37.94 11.75 11.52
C ASP A 690 -38.95 12.90 11.33
N THR A 691 -39.02 13.80 12.31
CA THR A 691 -39.96 14.93 12.33
C THR A 691 -39.61 16.07 11.36
N GLU A 692 -38.33 16.29 11.05
CA GLU A 692 -37.91 17.31 10.08
C GLU A 692 -38.18 16.83 8.65
N LEU A 693 -37.88 15.56 8.35
CA LEU A 693 -38.21 14.94 7.07
C LEU A 693 -39.72 14.85 6.85
N ARG A 694 -40.51 14.52 7.88
CA ARG A 694 -41.99 14.57 7.81
C ARG A 694 -42.48 15.96 7.43
N ALA A 695 -42.02 16.99 8.15
CA ALA A 695 -42.38 18.38 7.86
C ALA A 695 -41.98 18.81 6.43
N ALA A 696 -40.83 18.34 5.93
CA ALA A 696 -40.37 18.63 4.58
C ALA A 696 -41.19 17.91 3.49
N VAL A 697 -41.58 16.64 3.70
CA VAL A 697 -42.49 15.91 2.79
C VAL A 697 -43.85 16.60 2.76
N GLU A 698 -44.45 16.92 3.91
CA GLU A 698 -45.71 17.66 3.98
C GLU A 698 -45.62 19.04 3.32
N ALA A 699 -44.48 19.74 3.42
CA ALA A 699 -44.27 21.03 2.77
C ALA A 699 -44.19 20.88 1.23
N ALA A 700 -43.50 19.85 0.75
CA ALA A 700 -43.41 19.55 -0.68
C ALA A 700 -44.75 19.07 -1.27
N GLU A 701 -45.53 18.26 -0.53
CA GLU A 701 -46.88 17.86 -0.94
C GLU A 701 -47.83 19.07 -1.00
N ARG A 702 -47.90 19.90 0.04
CA ARG A 702 -48.69 21.15 0.02
C ARG A 702 -48.25 22.14 -1.07
N SER A 703 -46.96 22.13 -1.44
CA SER A 703 -46.45 22.92 -2.58
C SER A 703 -46.98 22.38 -3.91
N ARG A 704 -46.96 21.05 -4.10
CA ARG A 704 -47.53 20.37 -5.28
C ARG A 704 -49.04 20.54 -5.38
N GLU A 705 -49.77 20.49 -4.26
CA GLU A 705 -51.21 20.75 -4.20
C GLU A 705 -51.51 22.18 -4.66
N ARG A 706 -50.85 23.19 -4.10
CA ARG A 706 -51.01 24.60 -4.51
C ARG A 706 -50.64 24.83 -5.97
N ALA A 707 -49.62 24.14 -6.49
CA ALA A 707 -49.28 24.18 -7.92
C ALA A 707 -50.39 23.54 -8.78
N ALA A 708 -50.96 22.41 -8.36
CA ALA A 708 -52.06 21.75 -9.05
C ALA A 708 -53.38 22.53 -8.97
N GLU A 709 -53.64 23.25 -7.87
CA GLU A 709 -54.76 24.19 -7.75
C GLU A 709 -54.56 25.40 -8.68
N LYS A 710 -53.35 25.95 -8.79
CA LYS A 710 -53.06 27.05 -9.71
C LYS A 710 -53.18 26.64 -11.18
N VAL A 711 -52.77 25.41 -11.53
CA VAL A 711 -53.03 24.84 -12.87
C VAL A 711 -54.52 24.59 -13.13
N LYS A 712 -55.35 24.44 -12.09
CA LYS A 712 -56.82 24.37 -12.21
C LYS A 712 -57.49 25.75 -12.26
N SER A 713 -56.98 26.77 -11.54
CA SER A 713 -57.53 28.14 -11.59
C SER A 713 -57.34 28.77 -12.96
N ASP A 714 -56.18 28.54 -13.57
CA ASP A 714 -55.77 29.16 -14.83
C ASP A 714 -56.20 28.29 -16.04
N GLY A 715 -57.17 27.37 -15.85
CA GLY A 715 -57.25 26.09 -16.58
C GLY A 715 -58.56 25.69 -17.26
N MET A 716 -59.55 26.59 -17.44
CA MET A 716 -60.64 26.40 -18.42
C MET A 716 -61.15 27.75 -18.96
N PRO A 717 -61.39 27.83 -20.27
CA PRO A 717 -62.72 27.51 -20.79
C PRO A 717 -62.76 26.31 -21.75
N ASN A 718 -63.91 25.63 -21.81
CA ASN A 718 -64.18 24.52 -22.73
C ASN A 718 -65.30 24.91 -23.72
N ALA A 719 -65.01 24.90 -25.02
CA ALA A 719 -66.04 24.93 -26.06
C ALA A 719 -65.53 24.37 -27.41
N GLY A 720 -66.30 23.43 -27.98
CA GLY A 720 -66.46 23.16 -29.42
C GLY A 720 -65.22 23.09 -30.31
N GLY A 721 -64.78 21.88 -30.65
CA GLY A 721 -63.82 21.68 -31.74
C GLY A 721 -64.47 21.76 -33.13
N GLN A 722 -63.90 22.56 -34.05
CA GLN A 722 -64.14 22.44 -35.49
C GLN A 722 -63.00 23.07 -36.33
N GLY A 723 -62.33 22.23 -37.14
CA GLY A 723 -61.75 22.62 -38.43
C GLY A 723 -60.35 23.25 -38.51
N VAL A 724 -59.81 23.17 -39.75
CA VAL A 724 -58.81 24.05 -40.39
C VAL A 724 -57.34 24.03 -39.88
N ARG A 725 -56.50 23.33 -40.66
CA ARG A 725 -55.13 23.77 -41.07
C ARG A 725 -55.28 24.66 -42.35
N PRO A 726 -54.29 25.46 -42.80
CA PRO A 726 -52.83 25.39 -42.53
C PRO A 726 -52.12 26.75 -42.27
N GLU A 727 -50.78 26.69 -42.14
CA GLU A 727 -49.75 27.73 -42.46
C GLU A 727 -49.87 29.13 -41.78
N GLU A 728 -48.81 29.91 -41.53
CA GLU A 728 -47.54 30.12 -42.25
C GLU A 728 -46.39 30.60 -41.31
N MET A 729 -45.20 30.93 -41.83
CA MET A 729 -44.01 31.41 -41.07
C MET A 729 -43.51 32.77 -41.62
N PRO A 730 -43.17 33.74 -40.75
CA PRO A 730 -41.78 34.22 -40.64
C PRO A 730 -41.35 34.53 -39.18
N ARG A 731 -40.12 34.28 -38.71
CA ARG A 731 -38.78 34.82 -39.07
C ARG A 731 -38.58 36.33 -38.86
N GLU A 732 -37.74 36.65 -37.86
CA GLU A 732 -36.81 37.82 -37.71
C GLU A 732 -37.39 39.25 -37.93
N ARG A 733 -37.10 40.27 -37.09
CA ARG A 733 -35.77 40.88 -36.91
C ARG A 733 -35.65 41.79 -35.66
N ASP A 734 -34.43 42.28 -35.49
CA ASP A 734 -33.89 43.17 -34.44
C ASP A 734 -34.05 44.67 -34.80
N ALA A 735 -33.77 45.54 -33.82
CA ALA A 735 -33.47 47.00 -33.82
C ALA A 735 -34.44 47.93 -33.04
N GLY A 736 -33.88 48.63 -32.04
CA GLY A 736 -33.74 50.09 -32.12
C GLY A 736 -34.76 51.04 -31.46
N ASP A 737 -34.40 51.48 -30.23
CA ASP A 737 -34.08 52.89 -29.87
C ASP A 737 -35.12 53.90 -29.31
N GLU A 738 -34.56 54.86 -28.53
CA GLU A 738 -35.07 56.17 -28.02
C GLU A 738 -36.41 56.24 -27.23
N ASP A 739 -36.68 57.19 -26.30
CA ASP A 739 -35.88 58.15 -25.50
C ASP A 739 -36.75 58.60 -24.30
N ARG A 740 -36.14 59.07 -23.19
CA ARG A 740 -36.59 60.30 -22.48
C ARG A 740 -35.61 60.84 -21.43
N ASN A 741 -35.56 62.18 -21.37
CA ASN A 741 -34.45 62.97 -20.81
C ASN A 741 -34.91 63.99 -19.73
N ARG A 742 -34.07 64.20 -18.69
CA ARG A 742 -33.86 65.46 -17.91
C ARG A 742 -32.60 65.28 -17.03
N ARG A 743 -31.51 66.08 -17.13
CA ARG A 743 -31.31 67.54 -16.89
C ARG A 743 -31.21 67.91 -15.40
N ASP A 744 -30.34 68.81 -14.91
CA ASP A 744 -29.20 69.66 -15.39
C ASP A 744 -28.37 69.98 -14.09
N GLU A 745 -27.10 70.41 -13.92
CA GLU A 745 -25.86 70.87 -14.62
C GLU A 745 -24.70 70.83 -13.53
N VAL A 746 -23.44 71.35 -13.45
CA VAL A 746 -22.34 72.09 -14.18
C VAL A 746 -21.10 72.08 -13.21
N ASP A 747 -19.80 72.32 -13.50
CA ASP A 747 -18.83 71.86 -14.53
C ASP A 747 -17.37 71.89 -13.94
N LYS A 748 -16.37 72.66 -14.45
CA LYS A 748 -14.91 72.38 -14.25
C LYS A 748 -13.92 73.58 -14.09
N ALA A 749 -12.69 73.24 -13.63
CA ALA A 749 -11.36 73.87 -13.92
C ALA A 749 -10.23 72.82 -13.62
N GLU A 750 -8.98 72.76 -14.11
CA GLU A 750 -8.02 73.61 -14.88
C GLU A 750 -7.08 74.55 -14.06
N VAL A 751 -5.75 74.68 -14.28
CA VAL A 751 -4.71 73.91 -15.06
C VAL A 751 -3.25 74.33 -14.68
N GLN A 752 -2.20 73.85 -15.38
CA GLN A 752 -0.73 74.15 -15.33
C GLN A 752 0.16 73.29 -14.39
N GLY A 753 1.43 72.94 -14.71
CA GLY A 753 2.22 73.17 -15.94
C GLY A 753 3.69 72.65 -15.96
N THR A 754 4.39 72.87 -17.08
CA THR A 754 5.86 72.86 -17.36
C THR A 754 6.75 71.59 -17.29
N ALA A 755 7.12 71.13 -18.50
CA ALA A 755 8.26 70.32 -19.00
C ALA A 755 9.65 70.32 -18.31
N ALA A 756 10.45 69.24 -18.48
CA ALA A 756 11.65 69.20 -19.38
C ALA A 756 12.65 68.00 -19.22
N LYS A 757 12.85 67.22 -20.31
CA LYS A 757 14.09 66.63 -20.88
C LYS A 757 15.17 65.87 -20.05
N ARG A 758 15.48 64.65 -20.56
CA ARG A 758 16.83 64.10 -20.96
C ARG A 758 17.85 63.86 -19.82
N ALA A 759 18.15 62.64 -19.35
CA ALA A 759 18.67 61.43 -20.00
C ALA A 759 20.13 61.54 -20.52
N GLU A 760 21.08 60.85 -19.87
CA GLU A 760 22.19 60.10 -20.50
C GLU A 760 22.98 59.22 -19.49
N THR A 761 23.43 58.08 -20.00
CA THR A 761 24.33 57.03 -19.48
C THR A 761 25.67 57.49 -18.87
N ARG A 762 26.20 56.74 -17.86
CA ARG A 762 27.35 55.80 -18.08
C ARG A 762 27.74 54.88 -16.88
N THR A 763 28.29 53.73 -17.28
CA THR A 763 29.27 52.78 -16.66
C THR A 763 29.98 53.09 -15.33
N GLU A 764 30.17 52.03 -14.51
CA GLU A 764 31.45 51.45 -13.96
C GLU A 764 32.53 52.40 -13.33
N THR A 765 33.38 52.02 -12.35
CA THR A 765 33.94 50.70 -11.97
C THR A 765 34.48 50.66 -10.52
N SER A 766 34.57 49.46 -9.94
CA SER A 766 35.38 48.95 -8.80
C SER A 766 36.41 49.80 -8.00
N ARG A 767 36.27 49.77 -6.65
CA ARG A 767 37.32 49.49 -5.60
C ARG A 767 38.50 50.49 -5.39
N PRO A 768 39.37 50.36 -4.33
CA PRO A 768 39.34 49.57 -3.06
C PRO A 768 39.63 50.40 -1.76
N GLU A 769 39.75 49.70 -0.59
CA GLU A 769 40.57 50.04 0.62
C GLU A 769 40.25 51.30 1.48
N ALA A 770 40.56 51.39 2.79
CA ALA A 770 40.95 50.41 3.83
C ALA A 770 40.77 50.97 5.28
N GLY A 771 40.65 50.07 6.28
CA GLY A 771 40.85 50.33 7.72
C GLY A 771 39.62 50.86 8.51
N ASP A 772 39.49 50.64 9.82
CA ASP A 772 40.19 49.70 10.73
C ASP A 772 39.37 49.49 12.05
N THR A 773 39.83 48.59 12.93
CA THR A 773 39.50 48.39 14.35
C THR A 773 38.29 47.52 14.74
N THR A 774 38.61 46.24 15.02
CA THR A 774 38.17 45.43 16.19
C THR A 774 36.69 45.31 16.59
N ARG A 775 36.20 44.06 16.78
CA ARG A 775 36.08 43.42 18.12
C ARG A 775 35.43 42.01 18.12
N THR A 776 36.28 40.99 18.28
CA THR A 776 36.02 39.63 18.85
C THR A 776 34.69 38.88 18.59
N ASP A 777 34.82 37.78 17.83
CA ASP A 777 33.92 36.62 17.73
C ASP A 777 34.01 35.67 18.98
N PRO A 778 33.03 34.78 19.19
CA PRO A 778 33.26 33.50 19.87
C PRO A 778 32.82 32.26 19.06
N ALA A 779 33.71 31.79 18.20
CA ALA A 779 34.08 30.39 17.93
C ALA A 779 32.96 29.32 17.97
N ARG A 780 32.52 28.86 16.79
CA ARG A 780 31.86 27.56 16.63
C ARG A 780 32.90 26.47 16.33
N GLU A 781 33.18 25.61 17.31
CA GLU A 781 34.09 24.47 17.10
C GLU A 781 33.60 23.51 16.00
N HIS A 782 34.49 23.19 15.07
CA HIS A 782 34.16 22.35 13.92
C HIS A 782 34.61 20.89 14.16
N VAL A 783 33.76 20.12 14.85
CA VAL A 783 34.03 18.70 15.13
C VAL A 783 33.74 17.83 13.89
N PRO A 784 34.67 16.96 13.43
CA PRO A 784 34.59 16.28 12.14
C PRO A 784 33.55 15.14 12.11
N ARG A 785 32.28 15.49 11.89
CA ARG A 785 31.16 14.54 11.77
C ARG A 785 30.95 13.99 10.35
N ILE A 786 31.56 14.62 9.34
CA ILE A 786 31.25 14.38 7.92
C ILE A 786 32.00 13.17 7.35
N GLU A 787 33.20 12.85 7.86
CA GLU A 787 34.03 11.78 7.29
C GLU A 787 33.51 10.38 7.62
N LEU A 788 33.09 10.12 8.86
CA LEU A 788 32.45 8.85 9.24
C LEU A 788 31.15 8.58 8.47
N GLN A 789 30.39 9.63 8.12
CA GLN A 789 29.21 9.53 7.26
C GLN A 789 29.63 9.18 5.82
N ARG A 790 30.62 9.90 5.26
CA ARG A 790 31.15 9.64 3.91
C ARG A 790 31.77 8.25 3.78
N ASP A 791 32.52 7.77 4.78
CA ASP A 791 33.18 6.46 4.68
C ASP A 791 32.19 5.30 4.86
N THR A 792 31.11 5.47 5.64
CA THR A 792 30.02 4.49 5.68
C THR A 792 29.16 4.51 4.42
N ASP A 793 28.92 5.66 3.80
CA ASP A 793 28.19 5.75 2.52
C ASP A 793 29.05 5.31 1.31
N ALA A 794 30.36 5.55 1.31
CA ALA A 794 31.30 5.04 0.31
C ALA A 794 31.61 3.54 0.47
N ARG A 795 31.52 2.99 1.69
CA ARG A 795 31.45 1.52 1.88
C ARG A 795 30.11 0.98 1.36
N ARG A 796 28.97 1.64 1.62
CA ARG A 796 27.68 1.24 1.03
C ARG A 796 27.66 1.25 -0.51
N GLU A 797 28.33 2.19 -1.17
CA GLU A 797 28.47 2.16 -2.64
C GLU A 797 29.31 0.93 -3.09
N ARG A 798 30.46 0.65 -2.44
CA ARG A 798 31.29 -0.54 -2.75
C ARG A 798 30.61 -1.88 -2.43
N ASP A 799 30.02 -2.01 -1.23
CA ASP A 799 29.30 -3.19 -0.77
C ASP A 799 28.05 -3.49 -1.64
N GLN A 800 27.53 -2.49 -2.38
CA GLN A 800 26.43 -2.67 -3.35
C GLN A 800 26.94 -2.90 -4.77
N ASP A 801 28.02 -2.25 -5.22
CA ASP A 801 28.66 -2.59 -6.48
C ASP A 801 29.14 -4.06 -6.48
N ASP A 802 29.70 -4.56 -5.38
CA ASP A 802 30.20 -5.94 -5.29
C ASP A 802 29.09 -6.99 -5.03
N HIS A 803 27.88 -6.57 -4.62
CA HIS A 803 26.67 -7.42 -4.59
C HIS A 803 25.72 -7.20 -5.78
N GLU A 804 26.03 -6.31 -6.72
CA GLU A 804 25.37 -6.18 -8.03
C GLU A 804 26.29 -6.53 -9.23
N ARG A 805 27.49 -7.08 -8.95
CA ARG A 805 28.35 -7.83 -9.89
C ARG A 805 27.80 -9.22 -10.22
#